data_AF-A0A064CGB0-F1
#
_entry.id   AF-A0A064CGB0-F1
#
_cell.length_a   1.000
_cell.length_b   1.000
_cell.length_c   1.000
_cell.angle_alpha   90.00
_cell.angle_beta   90.00
_cell.angle_gamma   90.00
#
_symmetry.space_group_name_H-M   'P 1'
#
loop_
_entity.id
_entity.type
_entity.pdbx_description
1 polymer ?
#
loop_
_entity_poly.entity_id
_entity_poly.type
_entity_poly.pdbx_seq_one_letter_code
_entity_poly.pdbx_strand_id
1 'polypeptide(L)'
;MTTAPTTPPQHPRRVFRDRREAGRVLAHRLDGYRGRNGIVVLGLARGGVPVAWEVAAALGAPLDAFIVRKLGAPGHTEFAMGALASGGRVVVNDDVIRALRVTPQELRDATEREARELARREGAYRGGRPPLDVTGKTVILVDDGLATGASMLAAVQALREMEPAEIVVAVPAAPQSTCREFASLVDDLVCASMPTPFLAVGESFWNFEQVSDTEVRNLLATPTTGIGTARLRIAETPAEVIGRCAVDAPSGVPPREALEEMVGDARVVLIGESSHGTREFYEARAEITKWLIEEKGFCAVAVEADWPDAYRVNRYVRGRGDDDTAESALKGFERFPAWMWRNTTVRDFTAWLHDHNTQCRNDGRREAGFYGLDLYSLHRSMQEVIDYLDNVDPVAAQRARERYACFDHAGGDDGQAYGYAAAFGAGMSCEAEVVEQLVELQRTGLQYARRDGLLAEDELFYAQQNAQTVRNAEVYYRSMFGSRVSSWNLRDQHMFQTLRALRAHLHQRNGEPARIVVWAHNSHVGDARATEVGADGQLTLGQLVREGYGEQALLIGFTTYSGTVTAASEWGALAQRKVVRPALNGSVEELLHEVDRPEFLVSPLISREAAGPLDTVRLGRAIGVIYQPATERQSHYYHVRPGEQFDAIIHIDRTTALEPLELNSVWVAAQTPETYPTGL
;
A
#
# COMPACT_ATOMS: atom_id res chain seq x y z
N MET A 1 -31.53 -11.58 25.87
CA MET A 1 -31.71 -11.14 24.46
C MET A 1 -30.54 -10.25 24.14
N THR A 2 -29.46 -10.86 23.67
CA THR A 2 -28.19 -10.22 23.36
C THR A 2 -28.27 -9.62 21.95
N THR A 3 -28.23 -8.31 21.87
CA THR A 3 -28.03 -7.58 20.62
C THR A 3 -26.62 -7.87 20.12
N ALA A 4 -26.52 -8.50 18.95
CA ALA A 4 -25.24 -8.71 18.27
C ALA A 4 -24.53 -7.35 18.06
N PRO A 5 -23.20 -7.28 18.22
CA PRO A 5 -22.47 -6.06 17.90
C PRO A 5 -22.57 -5.80 16.39
N THR A 6 -23.02 -4.61 16.04
CA THR A 6 -23.05 -4.11 14.67
C THR A 6 -21.62 -4.04 14.12
N THR A 7 -21.33 -4.84 13.10
CA THR A 7 -20.12 -4.73 12.27
C THR A 7 -19.95 -3.26 11.85
N PRO A 8 -18.78 -2.63 12.03
CA PRO A 8 -18.55 -1.29 11.49
C PRO A 8 -18.77 -1.33 9.97
N PRO A 9 -19.38 -0.30 9.37
CA PRO A 9 -19.60 -0.28 7.93
C PRO A 9 -18.24 -0.44 7.23
N GLN A 10 -18.11 -1.47 6.39
CA GLN A 10 -16.96 -1.60 5.49
C GLN A 10 -17.01 -0.38 4.57
N HIS A 11 -16.17 0.61 4.86
CA HIS A 11 -16.07 1.79 4.02
C HIS A 11 -15.49 1.35 2.67
N PRO A 12 -16.18 1.63 1.56
CA PRO A 12 -15.73 1.25 0.23
C PRO A 12 -14.46 2.02 -0.16
N ARG A 13 -13.55 1.34 -0.86
CA ARG A 13 -12.24 1.88 -1.28
C ARG A 13 -12.40 3.06 -2.23
N ARG A 14 -12.02 4.25 -1.77
CA ARG A 14 -11.89 5.44 -2.63
C ARG A 14 -10.56 5.37 -3.38
N VAL A 15 -10.62 5.14 -4.69
CA VAL A 15 -9.46 4.90 -5.56
C VAL A 15 -9.06 6.17 -6.30
N PHE A 16 -10.04 6.92 -6.81
CA PHE A 16 -9.84 8.07 -7.68
C PHE A 16 -10.15 9.38 -6.95
N ARG A 17 -9.44 10.46 -7.27
CA ARG A 17 -9.71 11.80 -6.75
C ARG A 17 -11.04 12.32 -7.30
N ASP A 18 -11.21 12.22 -8.62
CA ASP A 18 -12.40 12.67 -9.36
C ASP A 18 -12.52 11.89 -10.69
N ARG A 19 -13.55 12.22 -11.48
CA ARG A 19 -13.79 11.59 -12.80
C ARG A 19 -12.69 11.85 -13.82
N ARG A 20 -11.98 12.99 -13.73
CA ARG A 20 -10.92 13.31 -14.70
C ARG A 20 -9.71 12.43 -14.47
N GLU A 21 -9.30 12.26 -13.23
CA GLU A 21 -8.22 11.35 -12.89
C GLU A 21 -8.54 9.91 -13.30
N ALA A 22 -9.74 9.43 -12.99
CA ALA A 22 -10.19 8.12 -13.43
C ALA A 22 -10.12 7.96 -14.96
N GLY A 23 -10.49 9.00 -15.72
CA GLY A 23 -10.37 9.03 -17.17
C GLY A 23 -8.93 8.93 -17.66
N ARG A 24 -7.97 9.59 -17.00
CA ARG A 24 -6.53 9.50 -17.33
C ARG A 24 -5.95 8.12 -17.05
N VAL A 25 -6.30 7.52 -15.90
CA VAL A 25 -5.90 6.15 -15.57
C VAL A 25 -6.47 5.17 -16.60
N LEU A 26 -7.74 5.34 -16.98
CA LEU A 26 -8.40 4.50 -17.98
C LEU A 26 -7.80 4.70 -19.39
N ALA A 27 -7.41 5.92 -19.74
CA ALA A 27 -6.75 6.22 -21.01
C ALA A 27 -5.41 5.49 -21.15
N HIS A 28 -4.62 5.41 -20.08
CA HIS A 28 -3.36 4.66 -20.07
C HIS A 28 -3.58 3.15 -20.28
N ARG A 29 -4.65 2.58 -19.70
CA ARG A 29 -5.04 1.18 -19.94
C ARG A 29 -5.48 0.92 -21.39
N LEU A 30 -5.92 1.96 -22.10
CA LEU A 30 -6.36 1.90 -23.49
C LEU A 30 -5.26 2.25 -24.49
N ASP A 31 -3.99 2.36 -24.08
CA ASP A 31 -2.91 2.84 -24.95
C ASP A 31 -2.69 1.98 -26.20
N GLY A 32 -3.02 0.68 -26.13
CA GLY A 32 -3.00 -0.24 -27.29
C GLY A 32 -3.98 0.12 -28.43
N TYR A 33 -4.90 1.06 -28.19
CA TYR A 33 -5.79 1.64 -29.20
C TYR A 33 -5.24 2.93 -29.81
N ARG A 34 -4.19 3.54 -29.24
CA ARG A 34 -3.61 4.79 -29.73
C ARG A 34 -3.11 4.61 -31.17
N GLY A 35 -3.40 5.58 -32.03
CA GLY A 35 -2.96 5.58 -33.43
C GLY A 35 -3.75 4.66 -34.38
N ARG A 36 -4.72 3.87 -33.88
CA ARG A 36 -5.64 3.14 -34.77
C ARG A 36 -6.62 4.11 -35.44
N ASN A 37 -6.88 3.89 -36.72
CA ASN A 37 -7.88 4.65 -37.45
C ASN A 37 -9.29 4.14 -37.13
N GLY A 38 -10.30 5.01 -37.22
CA GLY A 38 -11.69 4.61 -37.08
C GLY A 38 -12.17 4.37 -35.64
N ILE A 39 -11.51 4.94 -34.63
CA ILE A 39 -12.00 4.91 -33.24
C ILE A 39 -13.02 6.02 -33.01
N VAL A 40 -14.10 5.71 -32.29
CA VAL A 40 -15.04 6.67 -31.72
C VAL A 40 -15.19 6.41 -30.22
N VAL A 41 -15.13 7.46 -29.41
CA VAL A 41 -15.34 7.36 -27.96
C VAL A 41 -16.71 7.91 -27.61
N LEU A 42 -17.50 7.11 -26.90
CA LEU A 42 -18.86 7.46 -26.49
C LEU A 42 -18.95 7.44 -24.96
N GLY A 43 -19.30 8.58 -24.36
CA GLY A 43 -19.53 8.67 -22.92
C GLY A 43 -21.00 8.47 -22.56
N LEU A 44 -21.32 7.53 -21.66
CA LEU A 44 -22.67 7.37 -21.13
C LEU A 44 -23.07 8.61 -20.34
N ALA A 45 -24.12 9.30 -20.80
CA ALA A 45 -24.52 10.54 -20.17
C ALA A 45 -25.19 10.29 -18.81
N ARG A 46 -24.85 11.02 -17.74
CA ARG A 46 -23.96 12.21 -17.71
C ARG A 46 -22.56 11.90 -17.16
N GLY A 47 -22.48 10.98 -16.21
CA GLY A 47 -21.28 10.68 -15.44
C GLY A 47 -20.10 10.20 -16.28
N GLY A 48 -20.36 9.43 -17.33
CA GLY A 48 -19.33 8.91 -18.23
C GLY A 48 -18.65 9.94 -19.11
N VAL A 49 -19.26 11.11 -19.37
CA VAL A 49 -18.72 12.08 -20.35
C VAL A 49 -17.38 12.70 -19.91
N PRO A 50 -17.19 13.16 -18.65
CA PRO A 50 -15.88 13.60 -18.17
C PRO A 50 -14.78 12.55 -18.29
N VAL A 51 -15.09 11.29 -18.01
CA VAL A 51 -14.14 10.16 -18.13
C VAL A 51 -13.82 9.91 -19.60
N ALA A 52 -14.86 9.85 -20.45
CA ALA A 52 -14.76 9.65 -21.88
C ALA A 52 -13.95 10.75 -22.57
N TRP A 53 -14.03 11.99 -22.09
CA TRP A 53 -13.27 13.10 -22.65
C TRP A 53 -11.77 12.90 -22.49
N GLU A 54 -11.29 12.50 -21.31
CA GLU A 54 -9.86 12.25 -21.08
C GLU A 54 -9.36 11.07 -21.94
N VAL A 55 -10.18 10.01 -22.07
CA VAL A 55 -9.89 8.87 -22.98
C VAL A 55 -9.82 9.32 -24.44
N ALA A 56 -10.82 10.05 -24.92
CA ALA A 56 -10.88 10.53 -26.30
C ALA A 56 -9.73 11.49 -26.64
N ALA A 57 -9.38 12.38 -25.71
CA ALA A 57 -8.27 13.32 -25.88
C ALA A 57 -6.93 12.59 -25.96
N ALA A 58 -6.69 11.58 -25.12
CA ALA A 58 -5.47 10.77 -25.12
C ALA A 58 -5.33 9.94 -26.40
N LEU A 59 -6.42 9.35 -26.90
CA LEU A 59 -6.41 8.57 -28.14
C LEU A 59 -6.45 9.44 -29.41
N GLY A 60 -6.83 10.72 -29.28
CA GLY A 60 -7.09 11.61 -30.41
C GLY A 60 -8.32 11.20 -31.23
N ALA A 61 -9.32 10.61 -30.57
CA ALA A 61 -10.54 10.12 -31.18
C ALA A 61 -11.71 11.10 -31.01
N PRO A 62 -12.68 11.13 -31.94
CA PRO A 62 -13.92 11.88 -31.77
C PRO A 62 -14.69 11.43 -30.52
N LEU A 63 -15.19 12.41 -29.75
CA LEU A 63 -16.04 12.20 -28.58
C LEU A 63 -17.50 12.58 -28.88
N ASP A 64 -18.44 11.75 -28.44
CA ASP A 64 -19.85 12.13 -28.32
C ASP A 64 -20.49 11.56 -27.04
N ALA A 65 -21.65 12.09 -26.66
CA ALA A 65 -22.45 11.53 -25.58
C ALA A 65 -23.39 10.45 -26.12
N PHE A 66 -23.47 9.34 -25.40
CA PHE A 66 -24.44 8.28 -25.64
C PHE A 66 -25.46 8.27 -24.50
N ILE A 67 -26.71 8.52 -24.84
CA ILE A 67 -27.79 8.68 -23.88
C ILE A 67 -28.62 7.41 -23.87
N VAL A 68 -28.78 6.81 -22.69
CA VAL A 68 -29.65 5.67 -22.44
C VAL A 68 -30.68 6.04 -21.39
N ARG A 69 -31.94 5.67 -21.65
CA ARG A 69 -33.09 5.86 -20.77
C ARG A 69 -33.69 4.49 -20.47
N LYS A 70 -33.97 4.20 -19.20
CA LYS A 70 -34.63 2.95 -18.82
C LYS A 70 -36.13 3.06 -19.12
N LEU A 71 -36.70 2.01 -19.70
CA LEU A 71 -38.15 1.86 -19.83
C LEU A 71 -38.64 1.18 -18.56
N GLY A 72 -39.21 1.96 -17.64
CA GLY A 72 -39.78 1.45 -16.40
C GLY A 72 -41.10 0.71 -16.63
N ALA A 73 -41.34 -0.37 -15.88
CA ALA A 73 -42.56 -1.15 -15.96
C ALA A 73 -43.79 -0.34 -15.49
N PRO A 74 -45.00 -0.65 -16.01
CA PRO A 74 -46.23 0.01 -15.56
C PRO A 74 -46.41 -0.08 -14.04
N GLY A 75 -46.66 1.04 -13.38
CA GLY A 75 -46.80 1.12 -11.92
C GLY A 75 -45.48 1.03 -11.11
N HIS A 76 -44.37 0.69 -11.75
CA HIS A 76 -43.06 0.51 -11.09
C HIS A 76 -41.92 1.09 -11.95
N THR A 77 -41.77 2.41 -11.94
CA THR A 77 -40.78 3.14 -12.76
C THR A 77 -39.33 2.74 -12.49
N GLU A 78 -39.03 2.26 -11.28
CA GLU A 78 -37.70 1.78 -10.88
C GLU A 78 -37.36 0.38 -11.44
N PHE A 79 -38.37 -0.37 -11.89
CA PHE A 79 -38.19 -1.73 -12.41
C PHE A 79 -38.13 -1.70 -13.94
N ALA A 80 -36.94 -1.86 -14.52
CA ALA A 80 -36.75 -1.71 -15.96
C ALA A 80 -37.24 -2.94 -16.74
N MET A 81 -38.18 -2.74 -17.65
CA MET A 81 -38.63 -3.74 -18.64
C MET A 81 -37.87 -3.64 -19.98
N GLY A 82 -37.08 -2.58 -20.15
CA GLY A 82 -36.28 -2.34 -21.34
C GLY A 82 -35.48 -1.05 -21.21
N ALA A 83 -34.91 -0.59 -22.31
CA ALA A 83 -34.20 0.66 -22.42
C ALA A 83 -34.37 1.28 -23.81
N LEU A 84 -34.30 2.60 -23.86
CA LEU A 84 -34.28 3.40 -25.07
C LEU A 84 -32.92 4.10 -25.15
N ALA A 85 -32.21 3.91 -26.26
CA ALA A 85 -30.90 4.49 -26.51
C ALA A 85 -30.94 5.56 -27.60
N SER A 86 -29.83 6.30 -27.72
CA SER A 86 -29.62 7.33 -28.74
C SER A 86 -29.93 6.79 -30.14
N GLY A 87 -30.57 7.62 -30.98
CA GLY A 87 -31.08 7.18 -32.28
C GLY A 87 -32.46 6.49 -32.24
N GLY A 88 -33.13 6.48 -31.09
CA GLY A 88 -34.51 5.97 -30.95
C GLY A 88 -34.62 4.45 -30.91
N ARG A 89 -33.50 3.75 -30.67
CA ARG A 89 -33.46 2.28 -30.58
C ARG A 89 -34.03 1.80 -29.26
N VAL A 90 -34.99 0.89 -29.32
CA VAL A 90 -35.67 0.31 -28.16
C VAL A 90 -35.19 -1.13 -27.98
N VAL A 91 -34.65 -1.42 -26.80
CA VAL A 91 -34.28 -2.77 -26.39
C VAL A 91 -35.21 -3.20 -25.26
N VAL A 92 -35.79 -4.38 -25.36
CA VAL A 92 -36.75 -4.90 -24.39
C VAL A 92 -36.27 -6.20 -23.76
N ASN A 93 -36.66 -6.41 -22.50
CA ASN A 93 -36.49 -7.70 -21.84
C ASN A 93 -37.79 -8.49 -21.96
N ASP A 94 -37.82 -9.45 -22.88
CA ASP A 94 -38.99 -10.27 -23.18
C ASP A 94 -39.50 -11.07 -21.96
N ASP A 95 -38.59 -11.50 -21.08
CA ASP A 95 -38.96 -12.26 -19.89
C ASP A 95 -39.70 -11.38 -18.87
N VAL A 96 -39.26 -10.12 -18.70
CA VAL A 96 -39.94 -9.14 -17.84
C VAL A 96 -41.31 -8.75 -18.43
N ILE A 97 -41.38 -8.52 -19.74
CA ILE A 97 -42.62 -8.20 -20.43
C ILE A 97 -43.64 -9.33 -20.25
N ARG A 98 -43.21 -10.60 -20.40
CA ARG A 98 -44.06 -11.77 -20.20
C ARG A 98 -44.48 -11.95 -18.74
N ALA A 99 -43.56 -11.81 -17.80
CA ALA A 99 -43.82 -11.99 -16.37
C ALA A 99 -44.81 -10.96 -15.82
N LEU A 100 -44.65 -9.69 -16.23
CA LEU A 100 -45.52 -8.59 -15.79
C LEU A 100 -46.76 -8.40 -16.68
N ARG A 101 -46.92 -9.21 -17.73
CA ARG A 101 -48.00 -9.12 -18.73
C ARG A 101 -48.16 -7.71 -19.30
N VAL A 102 -47.03 -7.05 -19.56
CA VAL A 102 -47.02 -5.69 -20.12
C VAL A 102 -47.65 -5.72 -21.50
N THR A 103 -48.67 -4.89 -21.70
CA THR A 103 -49.34 -4.79 -22.99
C THR A 103 -48.50 -4.01 -24.01
N PRO A 104 -48.67 -4.25 -25.32
CA PRO A 104 -48.01 -3.45 -26.34
C PRO A 104 -48.28 -1.95 -26.24
N GLN A 105 -49.45 -1.56 -25.72
CA GLN A 105 -49.79 -0.15 -25.51
C GLN A 105 -48.99 0.47 -24.37
N GLU A 106 -48.88 -0.22 -23.24
CA GLU A 106 -48.10 0.26 -22.09
C GLU A 106 -46.60 0.40 -22.41
N LEU A 107 -46.05 -0.53 -23.21
CA LEU A 107 -44.68 -0.43 -23.71
C LEU A 107 -44.50 0.77 -24.65
N ARG A 108 -45.44 1.02 -25.56
CA ARG A 108 -45.43 2.20 -26.44
C ARG A 108 -45.48 3.49 -25.63
N ASP A 109 -46.39 3.59 -24.67
CA ASP A 109 -46.54 4.79 -23.84
C ASP A 109 -45.27 5.08 -23.02
N ALA A 110 -44.63 4.03 -22.48
CA ALA A 110 -43.34 4.17 -21.80
C ALA A 110 -42.24 4.63 -22.76
N THR A 111 -42.19 4.05 -23.96
CA THR A 111 -41.22 4.40 -25.01
C THR A 111 -41.38 5.86 -25.45
N GLU A 112 -42.60 6.32 -25.72
CA GLU A 112 -42.85 7.70 -26.16
C GLU A 112 -42.52 8.75 -25.10
N ARG A 113 -42.74 8.43 -23.81
CA ARG A 113 -42.33 9.31 -22.71
C ARG A 113 -40.82 9.44 -22.63
N GLU A 114 -40.11 8.31 -22.65
CA GLU A 114 -38.65 8.32 -22.57
C GLU A 114 -38.01 8.88 -23.86
N ALA A 115 -38.64 8.73 -25.03
CA ALA A 115 -38.18 9.28 -26.31
C ALA A 115 -38.20 10.80 -26.34
N ARG A 116 -39.23 11.43 -25.75
CA ARG A 116 -39.29 12.89 -25.61
C ARG A 116 -38.15 13.43 -24.75
N GLU A 117 -37.86 12.77 -23.64
CA GLU A 117 -36.75 13.16 -22.76
C GLU A 117 -35.39 12.88 -23.39
N LEU A 118 -35.24 11.76 -24.10
CA LEU A 118 -34.04 11.43 -24.88
C LEU A 118 -33.75 12.53 -25.90
N ALA A 119 -34.72 12.88 -26.74
CA ALA A 119 -34.58 13.92 -27.77
C ALA A 119 -34.24 15.29 -27.17
N ARG A 120 -34.84 15.65 -26.03
CA ARG A 120 -34.51 16.89 -25.31
C ARG A 120 -33.04 16.95 -24.91
N ARG A 121 -32.50 15.84 -24.35
CA ARG A 121 -31.09 15.78 -23.91
C ARG A 121 -30.13 15.71 -25.10
N GLU A 122 -30.44 14.94 -26.13
CA GLU A 122 -29.63 14.88 -27.35
C GLU A 122 -29.49 16.27 -27.99
N GLY A 123 -30.61 17.00 -28.12
CA GLY A 123 -30.60 18.38 -28.61
C GLY A 123 -29.79 19.32 -27.73
N ALA A 124 -29.94 19.22 -26.41
CA ALA A 124 -29.20 20.05 -25.46
C ALA A 124 -27.68 19.80 -25.49
N TYR A 125 -27.26 18.53 -25.58
CA TYR A 125 -25.83 18.15 -25.53
C TYR A 125 -25.11 18.38 -26.86
N ARG A 126 -25.75 18.06 -28.00
CA ARG A 126 -25.10 18.18 -29.31
C ARG A 126 -25.18 19.59 -29.91
N GLY A 127 -26.07 20.45 -29.40
CA GLY A 127 -26.22 21.82 -29.89
C GLY A 127 -26.58 21.87 -31.39
N GLY A 128 -27.32 20.89 -31.88
CA GLY A 128 -27.69 20.75 -33.30
C GLY A 128 -26.72 19.95 -34.17
N ARG A 129 -25.59 19.48 -33.63
CA ARG A 129 -24.69 18.55 -34.35
C ARG A 129 -25.34 17.17 -34.52
N PRO A 130 -25.13 16.47 -35.66
CA PRO A 130 -25.57 15.10 -35.81
C PRO A 130 -24.78 14.15 -34.87
N PRO A 131 -25.36 13.00 -34.49
CA PRO A 131 -24.62 11.96 -33.77
C PRO A 131 -23.44 11.46 -34.60
N LEU A 132 -22.40 10.96 -33.92
CA LEU A 132 -21.27 10.34 -34.61
C LEU A 132 -21.68 9.04 -35.29
N ASP A 133 -21.20 8.85 -36.52
CA ASP A 133 -21.32 7.59 -37.24
C ASP A 133 -20.36 6.56 -36.64
N VAL A 134 -20.91 5.42 -36.24
CA VAL A 134 -20.21 4.29 -35.59
C VAL A 134 -20.11 3.07 -36.49
N THR A 135 -20.71 3.10 -37.68
CA THR A 135 -20.77 1.96 -38.60
C THR A 135 -19.36 1.54 -39.02
N GLY A 136 -19.01 0.27 -38.82
CA GLY A 136 -17.69 -0.28 -39.16
C GLY A 136 -16.52 0.30 -38.37
N LYS A 137 -16.78 0.98 -37.24
CA LYS A 137 -15.76 1.61 -36.38
C LYS A 137 -15.55 0.83 -35.08
N THR A 138 -14.39 1.05 -34.45
CA THR A 138 -14.15 0.61 -33.06
C THR A 138 -14.77 1.64 -32.12
N VAL A 139 -15.78 1.23 -31.37
CA VAL A 139 -16.50 2.09 -30.42
C VAL A 139 -16.01 1.81 -29.01
N ILE A 140 -15.38 2.79 -28.38
CA ILE A 140 -15.00 2.74 -26.97
C ILE A 140 -16.11 3.41 -26.15
N LEU A 141 -16.89 2.59 -25.46
CA LEU A 141 -18.02 2.99 -24.65
C LEU A 141 -17.61 3.16 -23.19
N VAL A 142 -17.71 4.39 -22.69
CA VAL A 142 -17.15 4.80 -21.40
C VAL A 142 -18.24 5.23 -20.42
N ASP A 143 -18.15 4.79 -19.16
CA ASP A 143 -18.95 5.30 -18.05
C ASP A 143 -18.08 5.57 -16.81
N ASP A 144 -18.59 6.30 -15.82
CA ASP A 144 -17.83 6.60 -14.58
C ASP A 144 -17.71 5.41 -13.62
N GLY A 145 -18.48 4.35 -13.86
CA GLY A 145 -18.29 3.03 -13.28
C GLY A 145 -19.41 2.08 -13.68
N LEU A 146 -19.26 0.81 -13.32
CA LEU A 146 -20.19 -0.25 -13.68
C LEU A 146 -20.65 -0.98 -12.41
N ALA A 147 -21.81 -0.61 -11.85
CA ALA A 147 -22.36 -1.32 -10.69
C ALA A 147 -23.04 -2.64 -11.11
N THR A 148 -24.31 -2.56 -11.48
CA THR A 148 -25.08 -3.71 -12.02
C THR A 148 -24.94 -3.86 -13.53
N GLY A 149 -24.35 -2.87 -14.21
CA GLY A 149 -24.16 -2.87 -15.66
C GLY A 149 -25.41 -2.68 -16.51
N ALA A 150 -26.63 -2.56 -15.94
CA ALA A 150 -27.87 -2.52 -16.72
C ALA A 150 -27.92 -1.40 -17.80
N SER A 151 -27.46 -0.19 -17.47
CA SER A 151 -27.41 0.92 -18.45
C SER A 151 -26.37 0.66 -19.55
N MET A 152 -25.22 0.08 -19.19
CA MET A 152 -24.16 -0.28 -20.13
C MET A 152 -24.61 -1.42 -21.05
N LEU A 153 -25.32 -2.43 -20.53
CA LEU A 153 -25.86 -3.53 -21.32
C LEU A 153 -26.82 -3.03 -22.39
N ALA A 154 -27.75 -2.15 -22.00
CA ALA A 154 -28.66 -1.49 -22.92
C ALA A 154 -27.92 -0.68 -24.00
N ALA A 155 -26.84 0.01 -23.62
CA ALA A 155 -26.02 0.75 -24.56
C ALA A 155 -25.32 -0.17 -25.58
N VAL A 156 -24.71 -1.27 -25.09
CA VAL A 156 -24.06 -2.28 -25.93
C VAL A 156 -25.05 -2.90 -26.91
N GLN A 157 -26.25 -3.26 -26.45
CA GLN A 157 -27.30 -3.84 -27.31
C GLN A 157 -27.73 -2.87 -28.41
N ALA A 158 -27.96 -1.60 -28.06
CA ALA A 158 -28.31 -0.58 -29.04
C ALA A 158 -27.19 -0.30 -30.05
N LEU A 159 -25.92 -0.29 -29.60
CA LEU A 159 -24.77 -0.10 -30.48
C LEU A 159 -24.57 -1.25 -31.45
N ARG A 160 -24.84 -2.51 -31.05
CA ARG A 160 -24.74 -3.66 -31.96
C ARG A 160 -25.66 -3.52 -33.19
N GLU A 161 -26.84 -2.92 -33.03
CA GLU A 161 -27.75 -2.63 -34.15
C GLU A 161 -27.28 -1.47 -35.06
N MET A 162 -26.20 -0.78 -34.68
CA MET A 162 -25.55 0.25 -35.48
C MET A 162 -24.32 -0.30 -36.24
N GLU A 163 -24.10 -1.62 -36.19
CA GLU A 163 -23.06 -2.34 -36.93
C GLU A 163 -21.63 -1.76 -36.78
N PRO A 164 -21.14 -1.52 -35.54
CA PRO A 164 -19.72 -1.21 -35.33
C PRO A 164 -18.85 -2.42 -35.66
N ALA A 165 -17.57 -2.17 -35.96
CA ALA A 165 -16.60 -3.24 -36.15
C ALA A 165 -16.24 -3.92 -34.83
N GLU A 166 -16.10 -3.13 -33.76
CA GLU A 166 -15.73 -3.58 -32.42
C GLU A 166 -16.43 -2.69 -31.37
N ILE A 167 -16.83 -3.28 -30.26
CA ILE A 167 -17.33 -2.59 -29.06
C ILE A 167 -16.37 -2.89 -27.91
N VAL A 168 -15.77 -1.84 -27.37
CA VAL A 168 -14.89 -1.87 -26.20
C VAL A 168 -15.58 -1.16 -25.05
N VAL A 169 -15.81 -1.84 -23.92
CA VAL A 169 -16.34 -1.18 -22.72
C VAL A 169 -15.17 -0.77 -21.84
N ALA A 170 -15.14 0.49 -21.42
CA ALA A 170 -14.09 1.01 -20.56
C ALA A 170 -14.67 1.74 -19.35
N VAL A 171 -14.34 1.28 -18.14
CA VAL A 171 -14.87 1.85 -16.89
C VAL A 171 -13.80 1.97 -15.80
N PRO A 172 -13.81 3.03 -14.97
CA PRO A 172 -12.85 3.17 -13.88
C PRO A 172 -12.99 2.11 -12.78
N ALA A 173 -14.22 1.83 -12.34
CA ALA A 173 -14.50 0.93 -11.22
C ALA A 173 -15.71 0.03 -11.47
N ALA A 174 -15.58 -1.26 -11.16
CA ALA A 174 -16.66 -2.25 -11.31
C ALA A 174 -16.47 -3.48 -10.39
N PRO A 175 -17.52 -4.19 -9.97
CA PRO A 175 -17.37 -5.49 -9.32
C PRO A 175 -16.76 -6.52 -10.27
N GLN A 176 -15.94 -7.42 -9.72
CA GLN A 176 -15.34 -8.51 -10.50
C GLN A 176 -16.40 -9.38 -11.21
N SER A 177 -17.55 -9.62 -10.57
CA SER A 177 -18.65 -10.38 -11.17
C SER A 177 -19.18 -9.72 -12.44
N THR A 178 -19.48 -8.42 -12.38
CA THR A 178 -20.00 -7.66 -13.52
C THR A 178 -18.96 -7.59 -14.65
N CYS A 179 -17.67 -7.46 -14.32
CA CYS A 179 -16.61 -7.53 -15.33
C CYS A 179 -16.58 -8.87 -16.08
N ARG A 180 -16.72 -9.99 -15.37
CA ARG A 180 -16.76 -11.33 -16.01
C ARG A 180 -17.95 -11.49 -16.94
N GLU A 181 -19.11 -10.95 -16.55
CA GLU A 181 -20.31 -10.96 -17.40
C GLU A 181 -20.06 -10.17 -18.69
N PHE A 182 -19.56 -8.93 -18.57
CA PHE A 182 -19.32 -8.07 -19.72
C PHE A 182 -18.21 -8.57 -20.64
N ALA A 183 -17.16 -9.21 -20.12
CA ALA A 183 -16.09 -9.78 -20.93
C ALA A 183 -16.58 -10.83 -21.96
N SER A 184 -17.77 -11.40 -21.76
CA SER A 184 -18.40 -12.32 -22.72
C SER A 184 -19.36 -11.63 -23.72
N LEU A 185 -19.66 -10.35 -23.51
CA LEU A 185 -20.67 -9.58 -24.24
C LEU A 185 -20.07 -8.52 -25.17
N VAL A 186 -18.79 -8.21 -25.06
CA VAL A 186 -18.12 -7.19 -25.87
C VAL A 186 -16.78 -7.71 -26.36
N ASP A 187 -16.20 -7.05 -27.36
CA ASP A 187 -14.93 -7.47 -27.96
C ASP A 187 -13.76 -7.28 -26.99
N ASP A 188 -13.84 -6.24 -26.14
CA ASP A 188 -12.88 -5.99 -25.07
C ASP A 188 -13.54 -5.25 -23.88
N LEU A 189 -13.08 -5.57 -22.66
CA LEU A 189 -13.50 -4.92 -21.43
C LEU A 189 -12.26 -4.42 -20.66
N VAL A 190 -12.16 -3.09 -20.54
CA VAL A 190 -11.10 -2.43 -19.80
C VAL A 190 -11.66 -1.85 -18.51
N CYS A 191 -11.25 -2.43 -17.37
CA CYS A 191 -11.62 -1.96 -16.04
C CYS A 191 -10.37 -1.53 -15.27
N ALA A 192 -10.31 -0.28 -14.81
CA ALA A 192 -9.11 0.23 -14.13
C ALA A 192 -8.95 -0.34 -12.71
N SER A 193 -10.04 -0.49 -11.95
CA SER A 193 -10.04 -1.05 -10.60
C SER A 193 -11.29 -1.88 -10.31
N MET A 194 -11.15 -2.94 -9.51
CA MET A 194 -12.25 -3.79 -9.07
C MET A 194 -12.34 -3.84 -7.54
N PRO A 195 -12.81 -2.76 -6.87
CA PRO A 195 -12.79 -2.68 -5.42
C PRO A 195 -13.71 -3.73 -4.80
N THR A 196 -13.31 -4.28 -3.65
CA THR A 196 -14.06 -5.31 -2.92
C THR A 196 -14.10 -4.96 -1.42
N PRO A 197 -15.28 -4.81 -0.79
CA PRO A 197 -16.62 -4.91 -1.39
C PRO A 197 -16.90 -3.74 -2.35
N PHE A 198 -17.62 -4.02 -3.43
CA PHE A 198 -18.16 -2.97 -4.31
C PHE A 198 -19.55 -2.57 -3.80
N LEU A 199 -19.70 -1.34 -3.30
CA LEU A 199 -20.99 -0.83 -2.82
C LEU A 199 -21.70 0.03 -3.86
N ALA A 200 -21.02 1.08 -4.35
CA ALA A 200 -21.54 1.98 -5.36
C ALA A 200 -20.39 2.58 -6.19
N VAL A 201 -20.69 3.06 -7.40
CA VAL A 201 -19.70 3.71 -8.26
C VAL A 201 -19.07 4.91 -7.57
N GLY A 202 -19.88 5.79 -6.97
CA GLY A 202 -19.41 7.04 -6.38
C GLY A 202 -18.43 6.88 -5.22
N GLU A 203 -18.46 5.72 -4.57
CA GLU A 203 -17.56 5.40 -3.46
C GLU A 203 -16.14 5.07 -3.92
N SER A 204 -15.93 4.85 -5.21
CA SER A 204 -14.58 4.75 -5.78
C SER A 204 -13.91 6.11 -5.95
N PHE A 205 -14.61 7.22 -5.64
CA PHE A 205 -14.15 8.59 -5.87
C PHE A 205 -14.14 9.42 -4.58
N TRP A 206 -13.10 10.24 -4.38
CA TRP A 206 -13.07 11.23 -3.30
C TRP A 206 -14.02 12.40 -3.56
N ASN A 207 -14.09 12.86 -4.81
CA ASN A 207 -15.06 13.81 -5.31
C ASN A 207 -15.94 13.15 -6.39
N PHE A 208 -17.21 12.91 -6.04
CA PHE A 208 -18.22 12.38 -6.94
C PHE A 208 -19.41 13.33 -7.14
N GLU A 209 -19.14 14.63 -7.18
CA GLU A 209 -20.16 15.64 -7.46
C GLU A 209 -20.96 15.35 -8.74
N GLN A 210 -22.22 15.76 -8.77
CA GLN A 210 -23.10 15.46 -9.88
C GLN A 210 -22.68 16.25 -11.13
N VAL A 211 -22.36 15.53 -12.22
CA VAL A 211 -22.03 16.13 -13.51
C VAL A 211 -23.24 16.90 -14.06
N SER A 212 -23.04 18.18 -14.35
CA SER A 212 -24.09 19.07 -14.84
C SER A 212 -24.27 18.99 -16.37
N ASP A 213 -25.45 19.34 -16.88
CA ASP A 213 -25.68 19.43 -18.34
C ASP A 213 -24.77 20.49 -18.99
N THR A 214 -24.38 21.53 -18.25
CA THR A 214 -23.42 22.54 -18.72
C THR A 214 -22.02 21.96 -18.85
N GLU A 215 -21.58 21.15 -17.89
CA GLU A 215 -20.29 20.47 -17.96
C GLU A 215 -20.21 19.51 -19.15
N VAL A 216 -21.25 18.70 -19.38
CA VAL A 216 -21.36 17.82 -20.56
C VAL A 216 -21.23 18.64 -21.85
N ARG A 217 -21.97 19.75 -21.97
CA ARG A 217 -21.90 20.63 -23.15
C ARG A 217 -20.51 21.21 -23.36
N ASN A 218 -19.85 21.67 -22.30
CA ASN A 218 -18.50 22.23 -22.37
C ASN A 218 -17.47 21.18 -22.83
N LEU A 219 -17.55 19.96 -22.29
CA LEU A 219 -16.66 18.86 -22.68
C LEU A 219 -16.89 18.44 -24.14
N LEU A 220 -18.15 18.30 -24.57
CA LEU A 220 -18.49 17.95 -25.95
C LEU A 220 -18.15 19.06 -26.96
N ALA A 221 -18.04 20.31 -26.53
CA ALA A 221 -17.59 21.44 -27.35
C ALA A 221 -16.06 21.58 -27.39
N THR A 222 -15.35 20.98 -26.42
CA THR A 222 -13.89 21.01 -26.35
C THR A 222 -13.32 19.92 -27.28
N PRO A 223 -12.57 20.28 -28.35
CA PRO A 223 -12.09 19.30 -29.32
C PRO A 223 -11.20 18.23 -28.68
N THR A 224 -11.47 16.96 -28.96
CA THR A 224 -10.59 15.82 -28.64
C THR A 224 -9.69 15.44 -29.81
N THR A 225 -9.96 15.99 -31.01
CA THR A 225 -9.22 15.76 -32.25
C THR A 225 -8.56 17.07 -32.75
N GLY A 226 -7.53 16.95 -33.59
CA GLY A 226 -6.80 18.11 -34.16
C GLY A 226 -5.54 18.55 -33.39
N ILE A 227 -4.93 19.67 -33.81
CA ILE A 227 -3.60 20.14 -33.36
C ILE A 227 -3.57 20.47 -31.85
N GLY A 228 -4.69 20.98 -31.30
CA GLY A 228 -4.82 21.30 -29.87
C GLY A 228 -4.64 20.08 -28.97
N THR A 229 -5.11 18.90 -29.40
CA THR A 229 -4.92 17.62 -28.69
C THR A 229 -3.77 16.77 -29.23
N ALA A 230 -3.18 17.15 -30.36
CA ALA A 230 -1.94 16.54 -30.83
C ALA A 230 -0.81 16.74 -29.80
N ARG A 231 -0.79 17.87 -29.08
CA ARG A 231 0.11 18.07 -27.93
C ARG A 231 -0.13 17.11 -26.76
N LEU A 232 -1.36 16.65 -26.53
CA LEU A 232 -1.67 15.61 -25.53
C LEU A 232 -1.25 14.21 -26.01
N ARG A 233 -1.20 13.98 -27.32
CA ARG A 233 -0.77 12.71 -27.94
C ARG A 233 0.76 12.59 -28.10
N ILE A 234 1.41 13.72 -28.35
CA ILE A 234 2.88 13.90 -28.37
C ILE A 234 3.39 14.27 -26.97
N ALA A 235 2.51 14.33 -25.97
CA ALA A 235 2.92 14.54 -24.60
C ALA A 235 3.88 13.41 -24.23
N GLU A 236 5.03 13.82 -23.74
CA GLU A 236 6.05 12.94 -23.19
C GLU A 236 5.41 11.93 -22.24
N THR A 237 5.80 10.68 -22.38
CA THR A 237 5.31 9.60 -21.54
C THR A 237 5.76 9.83 -20.09
N PRO A 238 5.00 9.35 -19.09
CA PRO A 238 5.44 9.42 -17.70
C PRO A 238 6.84 8.84 -17.45
N ALA A 239 7.20 7.76 -18.17
CA ALA A 239 8.52 7.15 -18.09
C ALA A 239 9.64 8.05 -18.64
N GLU A 240 9.42 8.72 -19.78
CA GLU A 240 10.38 9.69 -20.33
C GLU A 240 10.60 10.88 -19.38
N VAL A 241 9.53 11.42 -18.77
CA VAL A 241 9.63 12.48 -17.75
C VAL A 241 10.47 12.01 -16.56
N ILE A 242 10.18 10.80 -16.04
CA ILE A 242 10.96 10.22 -14.94
C ILE A 242 12.40 9.99 -15.37
N GLY A 243 12.66 9.50 -16.58
CA GLY A 243 14.01 9.22 -17.07
C GLY A 243 14.92 10.44 -17.08
N ARG A 244 14.39 11.63 -17.39
CA ARG A 244 15.14 12.89 -17.26
C ARG A 244 15.36 13.33 -15.81
N CYS A 245 14.42 13.03 -14.92
CA CYS A 245 14.48 13.40 -13.51
C CYS A 245 15.26 12.40 -12.67
N ALA A 246 15.48 11.19 -13.19
CA ALA A 246 16.11 10.09 -12.49
C ALA A 246 17.60 10.35 -12.25
N VAL A 247 18.01 10.14 -11.00
CA VAL A 247 19.41 10.21 -10.57
C VAL A 247 19.94 8.79 -10.46
N ASP A 248 21.08 8.48 -11.07
CA ASP A 248 21.66 7.13 -10.96
C ASP A 248 21.89 6.76 -9.50
N ALA A 249 21.53 5.54 -9.13
CA ALA A 249 21.68 5.04 -7.77
C ALA A 249 22.24 3.61 -7.80
N PRO A 250 23.51 3.43 -8.22
CA PRO A 250 24.11 2.11 -8.34
C PRO A 250 24.04 1.34 -7.00
N SER A 251 23.70 0.06 -7.06
CA SER A 251 23.38 -0.80 -5.92
C SER A 251 22.27 -0.24 -5.02
N GLY A 252 21.37 0.59 -5.58
CA GLY A 252 20.33 1.29 -4.83
C GLY A 252 20.83 2.43 -3.94
N VAL A 253 22.08 2.89 -4.09
CA VAL A 253 22.66 3.96 -3.28
C VAL A 253 22.81 5.24 -4.13
N PRO A 254 21.99 6.28 -3.88
CA PRO A 254 22.09 7.54 -4.62
C PRO A 254 23.41 8.29 -4.31
N PRO A 255 23.86 9.20 -5.19
CA PRO A 255 25.02 10.03 -4.95
C PRO A 255 24.81 10.92 -3.72
N ARG A 256 25.92 11.32 -3.08
CA ARG A 256 25.90 12.08 -1.82
C ARG A 256 25.11 13.38 -1.96
N GLU A 257 25.27 14.08 -3.06
CA GLU A 257 24.59 15.35 -3.33
C GLU A 257 23.06 15.18 -3.34
N ALA A 258 22.55 14.09 -3.92
CA ALA A 258 21.12 13.79 -3.94
C ALA A 258 20.61 13.39 -2.54
N LEU A 259 21.40 12.61 -1.79
CA LEU A 259 21.07 12.26 -0.41
C LEU A 259 21.06 13.50 0.49
N GLU A 260 22.00 14.43 0.32
CA GLU A 260 22.05 15.69 1.07
C GLU A 260 20.83 16.56 0.83
N GLU A 261 20.44 16.73 -0.44
CA GLU A 261 19.26 17.50 -0.83
C GLU A 261 17.97 16.92 -0.22
N MET A 262 17.78 15.60 -0.30
CA MET A 262 16.59 14.95 0.25
C MET A 262 16.56 14.94 1.77
N VAL A 263 17.69 14.67 2.42
CA VAL A 263 17.76 14.55 3.88
C VAL A 263 17.62 15.92 4.54
N GLY A 264 18.28 16.95 4.01
CA GLY A 264 18.22 18.31 4.57
C GLY A 264 18.32 18.33 6.10
N ASP A 265 17.28 18.86 6.75
CA ASP A 265 17.17 18.96 8.20
C ASP A 265 16.38 17.82 8.87
N ALA A 266 16.02 16.78 8.12
CA ALA A 266 15.25 15.66 8.62
C ALA A 266 15.88 15.06 9.90
N ARG A 267 15.00 14.70 10.83
CA ARG A 267 15.36 14.07 12.11
C ARG A 267 14.93 12.62 12.16
N VAL A 268 13.95 12.23 11.35
CA VAL A 268 13.53 10.84 11.20
C VAL A 268 13.53 10.51 9.72
N VAL A 269 14.38 9.59 9.31
CA VAL A 269 14.47 9.10 7.94
C VAL A 269 13.96 7.67 7.93
N LEU A 270 12.81 7.43 7.32
CA LEU A 270 12.22 6.10 7.17
C LEU A 270 12.63 5.55 5.81
N ILE A 271 13.30 4.39 5.81
CA ILE A 271 13.73 3.71 4.60
C ILE A 271 12.98 2.39 4.48
N GLY A 272 12.08 2.37 3.49
CA GLY A 272 11.19 1.28 3.17
C GLY A 272 11.87 0.14 2.41
N GLU A 273 11.12 -0.95 2.22
CA GLU A 273 11.41 -1.98 1.25
C GLU A 273 10.11 -2.55 0.66
N SER A 274 10.05 -2.81 -0.65
CA SER A 274 8.88 -3.47 -1.24
C SER A 274 8.86 -4.97 -0.99
N SER A 275 9.90 -5.52 -0.36
CA SER A 275 9.91 -6.90 0.11
C SER A 275 10.87 -7.17 1.25
N HIS A 276 10.49 -8.05 2.18
CA HIS A 276 11.31 -8.49 3.33
C HIS A 276 12.44 -9.50 3.02
N GLY A 277 12.71 -9.76 1.75
CA GLY A 277 13.60 -10.85 1.34
C GLY A 277 14.49 -10.54 0.16
N THR A 278 14.75 -9.27 -0.10
CA THR A 278 15.55 -8.82 -1.25
C THR A 278 16.88 -8.27 -0.75
N ARG A 279 17.98 -8.79 -1.28
CA ARG A 279 19.33 -8.48 -0.79
C ARG A 279 19.68 -7.01 -1.01
N GLU A 280 19.44 -6.51 -2.22
CA GLU A 280 19.84 -5.17 -2.63
C GLU A 280 19.13 -4.07 -1.80
N PHE A 281 17.90 -4.32 -1.35
CA PHE A 281 17.19 -3.39 -0.46
C PHE A 281 17.85 -3.29 0.91
N TYR A 282 18.31 -4.41 1.47
CA TYR A 282 19.04 -4.42 2.74
C TYR A 282 20.42 -3.78 2.60
N GLU A 283 21.13 -4.05 1.51
CA GLU A 283 22.46 -3.48 1.24
C GLU A 283 22.38 -1.97 1.08
N ALA A 284 21.46 -1.48 0.24
CA ALA A 284 21.25 -0.05 0.04
C ALA A 284 20.84 0.67 1.35
N ARG A 285 19.92 0.07 2.13
CA ARG A 285 19.54 0.61 3.45
C ARG A 285 20.74 0.69 4.39
N ALA A 286 21.57 -0.34 4.43
CA ALA A 286 22.79 -0.36 5.24
C ALA A 286 23.74 0.77 4.83
N GLU A 287 24.08 0.89 3.55
CA GLU A 287 25.02 1.91 3.06
C GLU A 287 24.52 3.35 3.27
N ILE A 288 23.24 3.62 2.97
CA ILE A 288 22.64 4.94 3.23
C ILE A 288 22.69 5.26 4.73
N THR A 289 22.41 4.27 5.58
CA THR A 289 22.42 4.43 7.03
C THR A 289 23.82 4.66 7.60
N LYS A 290 24.84 3.97 7.07
CA LYS A 290 26.24 4.20 7.44
C LYS A 290 26.63 5.67 7.22
N TRP A 291 26.32 6.19 6.04
CA TRP A 291 26.57 7.60 5.72
C TRP A 291 25.77 8.56 6.61
N LEU A 292 24.49 8.27 6.89
CA LEU A 292 23.68 9.09 7.81
C LEU A 292 24.29 9.16 9.22
N ILE A 293 24.85 8.04 9.71
CA ILE A 293 25.51 7.96 11.01
C ILE A 293 26.84 8.75 10.98
N GLU A 294 27.69 8.48 9.99
CA GLU A 294 29.03 9.05 9.90
C GLU A 294 29.02 10.56 9.63
N GLU A 295 28.15 11.04 8.74
CA GLU A 295 28.22 12.39 8.18
C GLU A 295 27.06 13.30 8.61
N LYS A 296 25.91 12.74 9.00
CA LYS A 296 24.69 13.51 9.33
C LYS A 296 24.27 13.42 10.80
N GLY A 297 25.06 12.76 11.63
CA GLY A 297 24.87 12.69 13.08
C GLY A 297 23.66 11.86 13.49
N PHE A 298 23.23 10.91 12.66
CA PHE A 298 22.22 9.93 13.05
C PHE A 298 22.81 9.00 14.11
N CYS A 299 22.02 8.74 15.15
CA CYS A 299 22.50 8.11 16.38
C CYS A 299 21.71 6.86 16.77
N ALA A 300 20.76 6.46 15.94
CA ALA A 300 19.95 5.29 16.17
C ALA A 300 19.43 4.76 14.84
N VAL A 301 19.40 3.44 14.74
CA VAL A 301 18.68 2.69 13.72
C VAL A 301 17.58 1.93 14.43
N ALA A 302 16.33 2.25 14.12
CA ALA A 302 15.15 1.61 14.66
C ALA A 302 14.52 0.72 13.58
N VAL A 303 14.34 -0.57 13.86
CA VAL A 303 13.94 -1.55 12.87
C VAL A 303 12.55 -2.13 13.20
N GLU A 304 11.83 -2.58 12.18
CA GLU A 304 10.57 -3.35 12.29
C GLU A 304 10.84 -4.75 12.87
N ALA A 305 11.35 -4.79 14.09
CA ALA A 305 11.71 -5.98 14.81
C ALA A 305 11.30 -5.86 16.28
N ASP A 306 11.22 -7.02 16.92
CA ASP A 306 10.91 -7.15 18.33
C ASP A 306 11.91 -6.36 19.19
N TRP A 307 11.37 -5.59 20.13
CA TRP A 307 12.14 -4.75 21.04
C TRP A 307 13.28 -5.49 21.79
N PRO A 308 13.04 -6.63 22.46
CA PRO A 308 14.09 -7.30 23.22
C PRO A 308 15.20 -7.89 22.35
N ASP A 309 14.86 -8.40 21.17
CA ASP A 309 15.82 -9.03 20.26
C ASP A 309 16.77 -7.99 19.66
N ALA A 310 16.22 -6.86 19.23
CA ALA A 310 17.01 -5.73 18.77
C ALA A 310 17.86 -5.12 19.90
N TYR A 311 17.41 -5.18 21.16
CA TYR A 311 18.22 -4.67 22.27
C TYR A 311 19.41 -5.57 22.61
N ARG A 312 19.30 -6.88 22.42
CA ARG A 312 20.47 -7.78 22.47
C ARG A 312 21.55 -7.33 21.46
N VAL A 313 21.13 -7.01 20.23
CA VAL A 313 22.01 -6.42 19.21
C VAL A 313 22.56 -5.06 19.67
N ASN A 314 21.71 -4.20 20.25
CA ASN A 314 22.14 -2.90 20.79
C ASN A 314 23.25 -3.02 21.82
N ARG A 315 23.14 -4.00 22.74
CA ARG A 315 24.17 -4.25 23.75
C ARG A 315 25.47 -4.62 23.05
N TYR A 316 25.44 -5.59 22.13
CA TYR A 316 26.61 -5.98 21.34
C TYR A 316 27.28 -4.80 20.63
N VAL A 317 26.53 -4.03 19.82
CA VAL A 317 27.13 -2.93 19.04
C VAL A 317 27.66 -1.79 19.92
N ARG A 318 27.27 -1.73 21.19
CA ARG A 318 27.77 -0.76 22.18
C ARG A 318 28.83 -1.34 23.11
N GLY A 319 29.34 -2.53 22.81
CA GLY A 319 30.36 -3.22 23.62
C GLY A 319 29.85 -3.62 25.00
N ARG A 320 28.57 -3.96 25.11
CA ARG A 320 27.88 -4.43 26.33
C ARG A 320 27.32 -5.84 26.11
N GLY A 321 27.04 -6.55 27.20
CA GLY A 321 26.51 -7.91 27.15
C GLY A 321 27.60 -8.96 26.89
N ASP A 322 27.15 -10.20 26.64
CA ASP A 322 28.02 -11.40 26.58
C ASP A 322 28.22 -11.95 25.16
N ASP A 323 27.66 -11.31 24.13
CA ASP A 323 27.84 -11.75 22.74
C ASP A 323 29.18 -11.27 22.17
N ASP A 324 29.99 -12.19 21.67
CA ASP A 324 31.32 -11.86 21.11
C ASP A 324 31.30 -11.56 19.59
N THR A 325 30.20 -11.90 18.90
CA THR A 325 30.08 -11.75 17.44
C THR A 325 28.71 -11.23 17.04
N ALA A 326 28.65 -10.53 15.89
CA ALA A 326 27.40 -10.05 15.31
C ALA A 326 26.40 -11.18 15.09
N GLU A 327 26.86 -12.34 14.62
CA GLU A 327 25.99 -13.52 14.43
C GLU A 327 25.40 -14.03 15.75
N SER A 328 26.18 -14.03 16.84
CA SER A 328 25.68 -14.39 18.17
C SER A 328 24.64 -13.39 18.69
N ALA A 329 24.91 -12.09 18.51
CA ALA A 329 23.98 -11.03 18.91
C ALA A 329 22.62 -11.13 18.19
N LEU A 330 22.63 -11.57 16.92
CA LEU A 330 21.42 -11.78 16.14
C LEU A 330 20.62 -13.02 16.56
N LYS A 331 21.16 -13.91 17.43
CA LYS A 331 20.48 -15.17 17.82
C LYS A 331 19.17 -14.95 18.57
N GLY A 332 18.88 -13.73 19.04
CA GLY A 332 17.57 -13.40 19.59
C GLY A 332 16.44 -13.58 18.58
N PHE A 333 16.66 -13.30 17.29
CA PHE A 333 15.61 -13.31 16.26
C PHE A 333 15.20 -14.73 15.79
N GLU A 334 14.64 -15.53 16.70
CA GLU A 334 14.29 -16.94 16.45
C GLU A 334 12.88 -17.11 15.87
N ARG A 335 12.01 -16.11 16.07
CA ARG A 335 10.61 -16.16 15.66
C ARG A 335 10.48 -16.06 14.14
N PHE A 336 9.41 -16.66 13.64
CA PHE A 336 9.08 -16.53 12.23
C PHE A 336 8.75 -15.06 11.88
N PRO A 337 9.33 -14.51 10.79
CA PRO A 337 10.41 -15.08 9.97
C PRO A 337 11.82 -14.73 10.49
N ALA A 338 12.69 -15.73 10.63
CA ALA A 338 14.06 -15.50 11.10
C ALA A 338 14.90 -14.64 10.14
N TRP A 339 14.76 -14.85 8.83
CA TRP A 339 15.65 -14.26 7.81
C TRP A 339 15.56 -12.72 7.70
N MET A 340 14.47 -12.11 8.18
CA MET A 340 14.29 -10.66 8.10
C MET A 340 15.41 -9.91 8.80
N TRP A 341 15.89 -10.43 9.93
CA TRP A 341 16.96 -9.82 10.72
C TRP A 341 18.17 -10.76 10.90
N ARG A 342 18.00 -12.08 10.71
CA ARG A 342 19.08 -13.06 10.65
C ARG A 342 19.50 -13.35 9.21
N ASN A 343 20.19 -12.40 8.61
CA ASN A 343 20.76 -12.53 7.27
C ASN A 343 22.18 -11.97 7.22
N THR A 344 22.88 -12.27 6.14
CA THR A 344 24.28 -11.86 5.93
C THR A 344 24.44 -10.33 5.94
N THR A 345 23.53 -9.59 5.30
CA THR A 345 23.62 -8.13 5.23
C THR A 345 23.44 -7.45 6.59
N VAL A 346 22.47 -7.90 7.40
CA VAL A 346 22.27 -7.36 8.76
C VAL A 346 23.43 -7.75 9.67
N ARG A 347 23.96 -8.97 9.58
CA ARG A 347 25.18 -9.39 10.30
C ARG A 347 26.34 -8.44 10.00
N ASP A 348 26.57 -8.14 8.73
CA ASP A 348 27.70 -7.29 8.30
C ASP A 348 27.49 -5.83 8.73
N PHE A 349 26.25 -5.32 8.68
CA PHE A 349 25.91 -4.01 9.22
C PHE A 349 26.10 -3.93 10.75
N THR A 350 25.66 -4.96 11.49
CA THR A 350 25.83 -5.05 12.94
C THR A 350 27.31 -5.11 13.34
N ALA A 351 28.14 -5.86 12.61
CA ALA A 351 29.58 -5.89 12.83
C ALA A 351 30.22 -4.52 12.56
N TRP A 352 29.88 -3.87 11.45
CA TRP A 352 30.34 -2.52 11.15
C TRP A 352 29.92 -1.51 12.24
N LEU A 353 28.68 -1.58 12.74
CA LEU A 353 28.19 -0.66 13.76
C LEU A 353 28.93 -0.85 15.09
N HIS A 354 29.28 -2.09 15.44
CA HIS A 354 30.12 -2.39 16.59
C HIS A 354 31.53 -1.76 16.47
N ASP A 355 32.17 -1.93 15.31
CA ASP A 355 33.49 -1.37 15.04
C ASP A 355 33.48 0.16 15.04
N HIS A 356 32.48 0.76 14.38
CA HIS A 356 32.25 2.20 14.36
C HIS A 356 32.08 2.75 15.78
N ASN A 357 31.22 2.12 16.59
CA ASN A 357 31.00 2.54 17.97
C ASN A 357 32.23 2.36 18.85
N THR A 358 33.04 1.33 18.60
CA THR A 358 34.32 1.14 19.30
C THR A 358 35.27 2.31 19.02
N GLN A 359 35.36 2.75 17.77
CA GLN A 359 36.12 3.96 17.41
C GLN A 359 35.53 5.22 18.06
N CYS A 360 34.21 5.43 17.95
CA CYS A 360 33.54 6.57 18.57
C CYS A 360 33.79 6.63 20.09
N ARG A 361 33.70 5.48 20.78
CA ARG A 361 33.99 5.38 22.21
C ARG A 361 35.43 5.78 22.54
N ASN A 362 36.40 5.31 21.75
CA ASN A 362 37.81 5.67 21.94
C ASN A 362 38.07 7.16 21.70
N ASP A 363 37.34 7.77 20.75
CA ASP A 363 37.43 9.18 20.42
C ASP A 363 36.59 10.10 21.35
N GLY A 364 35.82 9.53 22.28
CA GLY A 364 34.85 10.28 23.09
C GLY A 364 33.67 10.84 22.28
N ARG A 365 33.43 10.32 21.07
CA ARG A 365 32.30 10.67 20.19
C ARG A 365 31.05 9.86 20.55
N ARG A 366 29.91 10.35 20.07
CA ARG A 366 28.61 9.73 20.28
C ARG A 366 28.53 8.37 19.56
N GLU A 367 28.07 7.36 20.28
CA GLU A 367 27.74 6.04 19.71
C GLU A 367 26.34 6.07 19.06
N ALA A 368 26.15 5.22 18.05
CA ALA A 368 24.84 4.93 17.48
C ALA A 368 24.29 3.60 18.03
N GLY A 369 22.97 3.52 18.26
CA GLY A 369 22.31 2.30 18.76
C GLY A 369 21.46 1.58 17.71
N PHE A 370 21.08 0.34 18.01
CA PHE A 370 20.20 -0.50 17.21
C PHE A 370 18.95 -0.84 18.04
N TYR A 371 17.74 -0.59 17.54
CA TYR A 371 16.52 -0.65 18.36
C TYR A 371 15.38 -1.32 17.61
N GLY A 372 14.52 -2.04 18.33
CA GLY A 372 13.27 -2.59 17.77
C GLY A 372 12.15 -1.57 17.86
N LEU A 373 11.06 -1.82 17.14
CA LEU A 373 9.84 -1.00 17.20
C LEU A 373 8.58 -1.85 17.34
N ASP A 374 8.66 -3.15 17.05
CA ASP A 374 7.50 -4.03 16.89
C ASP A 374 7.08 -4.69 18.21
N LEU A 375 5.87 -5.25 18.22
CA LEU A 375 5.20 -5.73 19.44
C LEU A 375 4.92 -7.23 19.49
N TYR A 376 5.56 -8.05 18.64
CA TYR A 376 5.24 -9.47 18.58
C TYR A 376 5.78 -10.24 19.81
N SER A 377 6.87 -9.78 20.42
CA SER A 377 7.60 -10.39 21.55
C SER A 377 6.91 -10.36 22.92
N LEU A 378 5.61 -10.64 23.01
CA LEU A 378 4.82 -10.57 24.25
C LEU A 378 5.52 -11.22 25.47
N HIS A 379 5.78 -12.53 25.43
CA HIS A 379 6.34 -13.27 26.56
C HIS A 379 7.82 -12.95 26.81
N ARG A 380 8.64 -12.83 25.76
CA ARG A 380 10.04 -12.41 25.91
C ARG A 380 10.14 -11.04 26.58
N SER A 381 9.27 -10.09 26.23
CA SER A 381 9.20 -8.79 26.90
C SER A 381 8.77 -8.89 28.36
N MET A 382 7.89 -9.83 28.74
CA MET A 382 7.59 -10.08 30.17
C MET A 382 8.83 -10.56 30.91
N GLN A 383 9.56 -11.51 30.33
CA GLN A 383 10.77 -12.08 30.94
C GLN A 383 11.82 -10.99 31.17
N GLU A 384 12.06 -10.11 30.20
CA GLU A 384 13.03 -9.02 30.32
C GLU A 384 12.65 -8.01 31.43
N VAL A 385 11.34 -7.79 31.67
CA VAL A 385 10.88 -6.97 32.81
C VAL A 385 11.17 -7.68 34.14
N ILE A 386 10.91 -8.99 34.21
CA ILE A 386 11.18 -9.79 35.42
C ILE A 386 12.68 -9.82 35.72
N ASP A 387 13.51 -10.08 34.71
CA ASP A 387 14.97 -10.17 34.84
C ASP A 387 15.59 -8.83 35.29
N TYR A 388 15.09 -7.72 34.75
CA TYR A 388 15.48 -6.39 35.22
C TYR A 388 15.13 -6.21 36.71
N LEU A 389 13.89 -6.55 37.10
CA LEU A 389 13.42 -6.40 38.47
C LEU A 389 14.13 -7.33 39.45
N ASP A 390 14.50 -8.56 39.07
CA ASP A 390 15.27 -9.46 39.94
C ASP A 390 16.60 -8.84 40.38
N ASN A 391 17.20 -8.04 39.51
CA ASN A 391 18.45 -7.36 39.81
C ASN A 391 18.26 -6.12 40.69
N VAL A 392 17.18 -5.34 40.50
CA VAL A 392 17.02 -4.03 41.16
C VAL A 392 16.04 -4.01 42.33
N ASP A 393 15.04 -4.88 42.32
CA ASP A 393 13.99 -5.03 43.34
C ASP A 393 13.32 -6.43 43.24
N PRO A 394 13.90 -7.46 43.89
CA PRO A 394 13.39 -8.83 43.83
C PRO A 394 11.94 -8.98 44.32
N VAL A 395 11.47 -8.07 45.20
CA VAL A 395 10.09 -8.11 45.71
C VAL A 395 9.13 -7.61 44.62
N ALA A 396 9.53 -6.58 43.85
CA ALA A 396 8.80 -6.16 42.66
C ALA A 396 8.83 -7.22 41.56
N ALA A 397 9.94 -7.94 41.40
CA ALA A 397 10.03 -9.06 40.45
C ALA A 397 9.03 -10.16 40.76
N GLN A 398 8.86 -10.51 42.05
CA GLN A 398 7.84 -11.48 42.46
C GLN A 398 6.42 -11.04 42.11
N ARG A 399 6.07 -9.75 42.35
CA ARG A 399 4.77 -9.20 41.92
C ARG A 399 4.58 -9.24 40.41
N ALA A 400 5.65 -8.95 39.64
CA ALA A 400 5.61 -9.02 38.19
C ALA A 400 5.30 -10.44 37.69
N ARG A 401 5.95 -11.46 38.27
CA ARG A 401 5.65 -12.88 37.98
C ARG A 401 4.20 -13.22 38.27
N GLU A 402 3.67 -12.81 39.43
CA GLU A 402 2.28 -13.07 39.81
C GLU A 402 1.28 -12.43 38.84
N ARG A 403 1.55 -11.20 38.37
CA ARG A 403 0.71 -10.51 37.36
C ARG A 403 0.80 -11.17 35.99
N TYR A 404 1.99 -11.53 35.53
CA TYR A 404 2.18 -12.14 34.21
C TYR A 404 1.74 -13.61 34.15
N ALA A 405 1.61 -14.31 35.29
CA ALA A 405 1.09 -15.68 35.34
C ALA A 405 -0.32 -15.84 34.73
N CYS A 406 -1.08 -14.75 34.56
CA CYS A 406 -2.35 -14.76 33.83
C CYS A 406 -2.21 -15.29 32.38
N PHE A 407 -1.05 -15.09 31.74
CA PHE A 407 -0.79 -15.56 30.38
C PHE A 407 -0.49 -17.07 30.29
N ASP A 408 -0.10 -17.72 31.39
CA ASP A 408 0.30 -19.13 31.43
C ASP A 408 -0.88 -20.10 31.13
N HIS A 409 -2.11 -19.59 31.17
CA HIS A 409 -3.30 -20.36 30.83
C HIS A 409 -3.49 -20.58 29.32
N ALA A 410 -2.77 -19.82 28.48
CA ALA A 410 -2.71 -20.03 27.04
C ALA A 410 -1.49 -20.92 26.71
N GLY A 411 -1.69 -22.01 25.97
CA GLY A 411 -0.61 -22.96 25.72
C GLY A 411 0.55 -22.37 24.90
N GLY A 412 1.77 -22.44 25.45
CA GLY A 412 3.02 -22.12 24.76
C GLY A 412 3.41 -20.63 24.76
N ASP A 413 4.60 -20.32 24.25
CA ASP A 413 5.18 -18.97 24.09
C ASP A 413 4.50 -18.16 22.95
N ASP A 414 3.21 -18.40 22.71
CA ASP A 414 2.48 -17.91 21.55
C ASP A 414 1.37 -16.94 21.94
N GLY A 415 1.62 -15.65 21.73
CA GLY A 415 0.63 -14.59 21.92
C GLY A 415 -0.64 -14.80 21.09
N GLN A 416 -0.60 -15.52 19.96
CA GLN A 416 -1.80 -15.86 19.19
C GLN A 416 -2.70 -16.85 19.93
N ALA A 417 -2.12 -17.81 20.65
CA ALA A 417 -2.88 -18.75 21.49
C ALA A 417 -3.62 -18.01 22.61
N TYR A 418 -2.98 -17.02 23.22
CA TYR A 418 -3.61 -16.11 24.18
C TYR A 418 -4.78 -15.34 23.53
N GLY A 419 -4.51 -14.69 22.40
CA GLY A 419 -5.52 -13.90 21.69
C GLY A 419 -6.75 -14.74 21.31
N TYR A 420 -6.55 -16.00 20.91
CA TYR A 420 -7.64 -16.92 20.55
C TYR A 420 -8.50 -17.24 21.78
N ALA A 421 -7.87 -17.59 22.91
CA ALA A 421 -8.58 -17.88 24.16
C ALA A 421 -9.38 -16.67 24.68
N ALA A 422 -8.79 -15.48 24.61
CA ALA A 422 -9.42 -14.23 25.06
C ALA A 422 -10.57 -13.79 24.15
N ALA A 423 -10.44 -13.93 22.83
CA ALA A 423 -11.46 -13.49 21.86
C ALA A 423 -12.74 -14.35 21.88
N PHE A 424 -12.62 -15.65 22.20
CA PHE A 424 -13.75 -16.59 22.19
C PHE A 424 -14.27 -16.95 23.59
N GLY A 425 -13.91 -16.16 24.61
CA GLY A 425 -14.48 -16.26 25.96
C GLY A 425 -14.02 -17.47 26.77
N ALA A 426 -12.89 -18.08 26.40
CA ALA A 426 -12.28 -19.21 27.09
C ALA A 426 -11.23 -18.80 28.15
N GLY A 427 -10.92 -17.50 28.27
CA GLY A 427 -9.99 -16.94 29.25
C GLY A 427 -10.36 -15.52 29.68
N MET A 428 -9.89 -15.10 30.85
CA MET A 428 -10.00 -13.70 31.32
C MET A 428 -8.97 -12.82 30.58
N SER A 429 -9.26 -11.53 30.36
CA SER A 429 -8.22 -10.62 29.85
C SER A 429 -7.18 -10.39 30.94
N CYS A 430 -5.91 -10.27 30.54
CA CYS A 430 -4.81 -9.94 31.46
C CYS A 430 -4.54 -8.42 31.45
N GLU A 431 -5.50 -7.63 30.97
CA GLU A 431 -5.37 -6.19 30.74
C GLU A 431 -5.10 -5.43 32.04
N ALA A 432 -5.79 -5.81 33.13
CA ALA A 432 -5.62 -5.15 34.43
C ALA A 432 -4.20 -5.37 34.97
N GLU A 433 -3.72 -6.60 34.86
CA GLU A 433 -2.43 -7.07 35.35
C GLU A 433 -1.28 -6.39 34.61
N VAL A 434 -1.34 -6.33 33.27
CA VAL A 434 -0.29 -5.67 32.47
C VAL A 434 -0.27 -4.15 32.67
N VAL A 435 -1.44 -3.52 32.84
CA VAL A 435 -1.54 -2.08 33.12
C VAL A 435 -1.00 -1.77 34.50
N GLU A 436 -1.36 -2.57 35.52
CA GLU A 436 -0.86 -2.38 36.87
C GLU A 436 0.67 -2.54 36.93
N GLN A 437 1.21 -3.55 36.24
CA GLN A 437 2.65 -3.76 36.14
C GLN A 437 3.38 -2.60 35.48
N LEU A 438 2.85 -2.07 34.36
CA LEU A 438 3.42 -0.92 33.67
C LEU A 438 3.40 0.34 34.55
N VAL A 439 2.27 0.62 35.21
CA VAL A 439 2.11 1.78 36.09
C VAL A 439 3.05 1.70 37.29
N GLU A 440 3.22 0.52 37.88
CA GLU A 440 4.17 0.33 38.98
C GLU A 440 5.60 0.62 38.53
N LEU A 441 6.06 0.01 37.43
CA LEU A 441 7.42 0.19 36.91
C LEU A 441 7.72 1.65 36.54
N GLN A 442 6.73 2.38 36.02
CA GLN A 442 6.87 3.82 35.73
C GLN A 442 6.98 4.66 37.01
N ARG A 443 6.19 4.34 38.05
CA ARG A 443 6.21 5.08 39.32
C ARG A 443 7.49 4.85 40.12
N THR A 444 7.98 3.61 40.17
CA THR A 444 9.19 3.25 40.93
C THR A 444 10.47 3.51 40.13
N GLY A 445 10.39 3.62 38.81
CA GLY A 445 11.54 3.82 37.92
C GLY A 445 12.47 4.99 38.32
N LEU A 446 11.91 6.14 38.72
CA LEU A 446 12.71 7.28 39.19
C LEU A 446 13.56 6.97 40.44
N GLN A 447 13.15 5.99 41.26
CA GLN A 447 13.91 5.56 42.43
C GLN A 447 15.02 4.58 42.05
N TYR A 448 14.78 3.72 41.05
CA TYR A 448 15.78 2.77 40.54
C TYR A 448 16.89 3.48 39.75
N ALA A 449 16.54 4.41 38.86
CA ALA A 449 17.51 5.15 38.03
C ALA A 449 18.49 6.01 38.85
N ARG A 450 18.04 6.57 39.99
CA ARG A 450 18.87 7.45 40.83
C ARG A 450 20.02 6.74 41.57
N ARG A 451 20.06 5.40 41.57
CA ARG A 451 21.04 4.65 42.37
C ARG A 451 22.39 4.46 41.65
N ASP A 452 22.42 4.32 40.31
CA ASP A 452 23.60 3.79 39.62
C ASP A 452 24.00 4.51 38.30
N GLY A 453 23.44 5.69 38.00
CA GLY A 453 23.87 6.55 36.89
C GLY A 453 23.30 6.19 35.50
N LEU A 454 23.90 6.73 34.42
CA LEU A 454 23.35 6.69 33.04
C LEU A 454 23.12 5.27 32.49
N LEU A 455 23.90 4.28 32.93
CA LEU A 455 23.69 2.88 32.54
C LEU A 455 22.38 2.32 33.12
N ALA A 456 22.05 2.67 34.37
CA ALA A 456 20.80 2.29 34.99
C ALA A 456 19.58 2.99 34.37
N GLU A 457 19.76 4.21 33.84
CA GLU A 457 18.73 4.90 33.06
C GLU A 457 18.43 4.17 31.73
N ASP A 458 19.46 3.69 31.01
CA ASP A 458 19.29 2.91 29.77
C ASP A 458 18.57 1.57 30.03
N GLU A 459 18.95 0.84 31.09
CA GLU A 459 18.32 -0.45 31.44
C GLU A 459 16.89 -0.25 31.97
N LEU A 460 16.62 0.80 32.74
CA LEU A 460 15.25 1.15 33.15
C LEU A 460 14.38 1.51 31.94
N PHE A 461 14.86 2.36 31.03
CA PHE A 461 14.12 2.71 29.82
C PHE A 461 13.79 1.45 29.01
N TYR A 462 14.75 0.54 28.87
CA TYR A 462 14.54 -0.73 28.19
C TYR A 462 13.48 -1.60 28.86
N ALA A 463 13.51 -1.74 30.19
CA ALA A 463 12.47 -2.46 30.94
C ALA A 463 11.09 -1.80 30.78
N GLN A 464 11.03 -0.47 30.78
CA GLN A 464 9.78 0.28 30.56
C GLN A 464 9.20 0.06 29.16
N GLN A 465 10.04 0.05 28.13
CA GLN A 465 9.60 -0.25 26.76
C GLN A 465 9.13 -1.70 26.61
N ASN A 466 9.77 -2.66 27.29
CA ASN A 466 9.26 -4.04 27.35
C ASN A 466 7.88 -4.10 28.05
N ALA A 467 7.70 -3.44 29.20
CA ALA A 467 6.40 -3.40 29.87
C ALA A 467 5.30 -2.74 29.01
N GLN A 468 5.65 -1.68 28.26
CA GLN A 468 4.75 -1.04 27.31
C GLN A 468 4.40 -1.97 26.13
N THR A 469 5.38 -2.74 25.64
CA THR A 469 5.20 -3.76 24.61
C THR A 469 4.23 -4.83 25.09
N VAL A 470 4.41 -5.36 26.30
CA VAL A 470 3.49 -6.34 26.90
C VAL A 470 2.05 -5.81 26.95
N ARG A 471 1.86 -4.58 27.41
CA ARG A 471 0.53 -3.96 27.45
C ARG A 471 -0.10 -3.81 26.06
N ASN A 472 0.67 -3.33 25.08
CA ASN A 472 0.13 -3.12 23.72
C ASN A 472 -0.10 -4.46 23.01
N ALA A 473 0.76 -5.45 23.24
CA ALA A 473 0.64 -6.79 22.71
C ALA A 473 -0.58 -7.53 23.26
N GLU A 474 -0.93 -7.38 24.55
CA GLU A 474 -2.19 -7.90 25.11
C GLU A 474 -3.41 -7.43 24.28
N VAL A 475 -3.51 -6.12 24.08
CA VAL A 475 -4.63 -5.51 23.33
C VAL A 475 -4.60 -5.98 21.88
N TYR A 476 -3.41 -6.01 21.27
CA TYR A 476 -3.22 -6.45 19.90
C TYR A 476 -3.69 -7.89 19.69
N TYR A 477 -3.17 -8.85 20.46
CA TYR A 477 -3.49 -10.27 20.27
C TYR A 477 -4.97 -10.56 20.55
N ARG A 478 -5.58 -9.88 21.53
CA ARG A 478 -7.03 -9.95 21.76
C ARG A 478 -7.85 -9.40 20.59
N SER A 479 -7.36 -8.35 19.92
CA SER A 479 -8.01 -7.75 18.74
C SER A 479 -7.74 -8.51 17.43
N MET A 480 -6.72 -9.38 17.39
CA MET A 480 -6.26 -10.07 16.19
C MET A 480 -7.34 -10.96 15.55
N PHE A 481 -8.25 -11.52 16.36
CA PHE A 481 -9.38 -12.34 15.91
C PHE A 481 -10.64 -11.51 15.59
N GLY A 482 -10.54 -10.17 15.67
CA GLY A 482 -11.57 -9.21 15.30
C GLY A 482 -11.31 -8.55 13.93
N SER A 483 -11.46 -7.24 13.82
CA SER A 483 -11.23 -6.50 12.57
C SER A 483 -9.73 -6.36 12.25
N ARG A 484 -9.33 -6.78 11.04
CA ARG A 484 -7.96 -6.64 10.51
C ARG A 484 -7.42 -5.19 10.54
N VAL A 485 -8.29 -4.19 10.34
CA VAL A 485 -7.90 -2.77 10.38
C VAL A 485 -7.53 -2.35 11.80
N SER A 486 -8.23 -2.89 12.81
CA SER A 486 -7.97 -2.57 14.21
C SER A 486 -6.60 -3.07 14.66
N SER A 487 -6.25 -4.33 14.35
CA SER A 487 -4.96 -4.90 14.75
C SER A 487 -3.78 -4.26 14.02
N TRP A 488 -3.94 -3.95 12.72
CA TRP A 488 -2.95 -3.19 11.95
C TRP A 488 -2.66 -1.82 12.57
N ASN A 489 -3.71 -1.05 12.86
CA ASN A 489 -3.55 0.29 13.44
C ASN A 489 -2.89 0.26 14.82
N LEU A 490 -3.21 -0.74 15.65
CA LEU A 490 -2.54 -0.92 16.95
C LEU A 490 -1.04 -1.15 16.79
N ARG A 491 -0.62 -1.88 15.75
CA ARG A 491 0.79 -2.17 15.47
C ARG A 491 1.55 -0.92 15.05
N ASP A 492 1.08 -0.20 14.04
CA ASP A 492 1.74 1.05 13.61
C ASP A 492 1.69 2.14 14.69
N GLN A 493 0.62 2.22 15.48
CA GLN A 493 0.57 3.13 16.63
C GLN A 493 1.60 2.76 17.70
N HIS A 494 1.79 1.48 17.99
CA HIS A 494 2.83 1.04 18.91
C HIS A 494 4.22 1.40 18.38
N MET A 495 4.54 1.08 17.12
CA MET A 495 5.84 1.45 16.52
C MET A 495 6.10 2.95 16.63
N PHE A 496 5.09 3.79 16.38
CA PHE A 496 5.21 5.24 16.53
C PHE A 496 5.38 5.70 17.99
N GLN A 497 4.66 5.08 18.94
CA GLN A 497 4.83 5.34 20.37
C GLN A 497 6.25 5.00 20.84
N THR A 498 6.77 3.83 20.45
CA THR A 498 8.11 3.36 20.75
C THR A 498 9.17 4.29 20.15
N LEU A 499 9.00 4.71 18.88
CA LEU A 499 9.89 5.67 18.23
C LEU A 499 9.91 7.03 18.95
N ARG A 500 8.74 7.53 19.38
CA ARG A 500 8.64 8.79 20.15
C ARG A 500 9.35 8.68 21.49
N ALA A 501 9.15 7.57 22.21
CA ALA A 501 9.79 7.32 23.50
C ALA A 501 11.32 7.22 23.34
N LEU A 502 11.79 6.49 22.33
CA LEU A 502 13.20 6.37 21.99
C LEU A 502 13.84 7.72 21.66
N ARG A 503 13.20 8.53 20.81
CA ARG A 503 13.71 9.85 20.45
C ARG A 503 13.81 10.77 21.66
N ALA A 504 12.83 10.73 22.57
CA ALA A 504 12.85 11.51 23.80
C ALA A 504 13.98 11.06 24.74
N HIS A 505 14.16 9.74 24.93
CA HIS A 505 15.25 9.17 25.74
C HIS A 505 16.62 9.58 25.21
N LEU A 506 16.85 9.42 23.91
CA LEU A 506 18.12 9.76 23.26
C LEU A 506 18.41 11.28 23.25
N HIS A 507 17.37 12.11 23.24
CA HIS A 507 17.50 13.56 23.38
C HIS A 507 17.94 13.96 24.80
N GLN A 508 17.27 13.43 25.82
CA GLN A 508 17.58 13.71 27.23
C GLN A 508 19.04 13.36 27.57
N ARG A 509 19.54 12.26 27.03
CA ARG A 509 20.91 11.80 27.26
C ARG A 509 21.99 12.75 26.73
N ASN A 510 21.74 13.41 25.60
CA ASN A 510 22.80 14.09 24.84
C ASN A 510 22.59 15.60 24.67
N GLY A 511 21.45 16.15 25.09
CA GLY A 511 21.13 17.58 24.99
C GLY A 511 20.78 18.06 23.57
N GLU A 512 21.02 17.25 22.53
CA GLU A 512 20.67 17.55 21.15
C GLU A 512 19.48 16.71 20.64
N PRO A 513 18.62 17.24 19.76
CA PRO A 513 17.52 16.47 19.17
C PRO A 513 18.04 15.23 18.44
N ALA A 514 17.63 14.04 18.89
CA ALA A 514 18.06 12.78 18.30
C ALA A 514 17.62 12.66 16.83
N ARG A 515 18.54 12.18 15.99
CA ARG A 515 18.32 11.81 14.58
C ARG A 515 18.29 10.29 14.47
N ILE A 516 17.21 9.74 13.91
CA ILE A 516 16.92 8.30 13.89
C ILE A 516 16.62 7.85 12.46
N VAL A 517 17.26 6.77 12.04
CA VAL A 517 16.90 6.05 10.81
C VAL A 517 15.92 4.94 11.18
N VAL A 518 14.86 4.76 10.40
CA VAL A 518 13.89 3.68 10.59
C VAL A 518 13.94 2.73 9.41
N TRP A 519 14.07 1.43 9.63
CA TRP A 519 13.94 0.41 8.59
C TRP A 519 12.66 -0.39 8.81
N ALA A 520 11.75 -0.33 7.87
CA ALA A 520 10.50 -1.10 7.90
C ALA A 520 10.03 -1.38 6.46
N HIS A 521 9.00 -2.20 6.30
CA HIS A 521 8.39 -2.43 5.00
C HIS A 521 7.77 -1.14 4.43
N ASN A 522 7.67 -1.02 3.10
CA ASN A 522 6.97 0.09 2.42
C ASN A 522 5.52 0.27 2.91
N SER A 523 4.88 -0.81 3.36
CA SER A 523 3.51 -0.77 3.92
C SER A 523 3.45 -0.09 5.29
N HIS A 524 4.56 0.06 6.00
CA HIS A 524 4.68 0.82 7.24
C HIS A 524 5.32 2.19 6.99
N VAL A 525 6.31 2.26 6.10
CA VAL A 525 7.05 3.51 5.80
C VAL A 525 6.24 4.51 4.99
N GLY A 526 5.42 4.05 4.04
CA GLY A 526 4.66 4.95 3.17
C GLY A 526 3.48 5.59 3.89
N ASP A 527 3.07 6.80 3.48
CA ASP A 527 1.90 7.48 4.03
C ASP A 527 0.59 6.81 3.58
N ALA A 528 -0.14 6.20 4.53
CA ALA A 528 -1.37 5.46 4.24
C ALA A 528 -2.42 6.30 3.50
N ARG A 529 -2.48 7.62 3.72
CA ARG A 529 -3.48 8.51 3.12
C ARG A 529 -3.39 8.54 1.59
N ALA A 530 -2.22 8.22 1.05
CA ALA A 530 -1.93 8.12 -0.38
C ALA A 530 -2.27 6.73 -0.96
N THR A 531 -2.90 5.84 -0.20
CA THR A 531 -3.10 4.44 -0.57
C THR A 531 -4.56 4.00 -0.38
N GLU A 532 -4.98 2.96 -1.10
CA GLU A 532 -6.34 2.41 -0.92
C GLU A 532 -6.58 1.86 0.51
N VAL A 533 -5.53 1.41 1.20
CA VAL A 533 -5.68 0.88 2.56
C VAL A 533 -5.94 1.99 3.59
N GLY A 534 -5.46 3.22 3.33
CA GLY A 534 -5.82 4.38 4.14
C GLY A 534 -7.31 4.75 4.02
N ALA A 535 -7.89 4.57 2.83
CA ALA A 535 -9.34 4.74 2.65
C ALA A 535 -10.15 3.68 3.43
N ASP A 536 -9.60 2.49 3.64
CA ASP A 536 -10.15 1.44 4.51
C ASP A 536 -9.94 1.73 6.02
N GLY A 537 -9.34 2.87 6.37
CA GLY A 537 -9.08 3.32 7.74
C GLY A 537 -7.77 2.80 8.34
N GLN A 538 -6.88 2.20 7.55
CA GLN A 538 -5.56 1.80 8.03
C GLN A 538 -4.64 3.00 8.24
N LEU A 539 -3.82 2.93 9.28
CA LEU A 539 -2.74 3.86 9.59
C LEU A 539 -1.40 3.20 9.25
N THR A 540 -0.39 4.04 9.05
CA THR A 540 1.00 3.61 8.81
C THR A 540 1.93 4.43 9.68
N LEU A 541 3.08 3.85 10.03
CA LEU A 541 4.14 4.53 10.75
C LEU A 541 4.58 5.81 10.00
N GLY A 542 4.70 5.74 8.67
CA GLY A 542 5.01 6.88 7.81
C GLY A 542 4.04 8.04 7.96
N GLN A 543 2.74 7.75 7.89
CA GLN A 543 1.70 8.75 8.14
C GLN A 543 1.84 9.36 9.55
N LEU A 544 1.95 8.52 10.58
CA LEU A 544 2.03 8.97 11.97
C LEU A 544 3.26 9.83 12.24
N VAL A 545 4.41 9.47 11.63
CA VAL A 545 5.65 10.25 11.68
C VAL A 545 5.46 11.59 10.98
N ARG A 546 4.86 11.61 9.78
CA ARG A 546 4.62 12.86 9.05
C ARG A 546 3.65 13.78 9.80
N GLU A 547 2.59 13.25 10.39
CA GLU A 547 1.65 14.01 11.22
C GLU A 547 2.28 14.50 12.53
N GLY A 548 3.17 13.71 13.14
CA GLY A 548 3.82 14.04 14.40
C GLY A 548 5.04 14.95 14.29
N TYR A 549 5.77 14.89 13.18
CA TYR A 549 7.07 15.56 13.00
C TYR A 549 7.14 16.50 11.79
N GLY A 550 6.14 16.52 10.91
CA GLY A 550 6.07 17.42 9.76
C GLY A 550 7.27 17.26 8.82
N GLU A 551 7.88 18.39 8.44
CA GLU A 551 9.05 18.44 7.54
C GLU A 551 10.32 17.80 8.13
N GLN A 552 10.32 17.39 9.40
CA GLN A 552 11.44 16.63 9.98
C GLN A 552 11.42 15.14 9.62
N ALA A 553 10.42 14.69 8.86
CA ALA A 553 10.26 13.33 8.38
C ALA A 553 10.65 13.23 6.90
N LEU A 554 11.44 12.21 6.55
CA LEU A 554 11.72 11.83 5.17
C LEU A 554 11.33 10.35 4.97
N LEU A 555 10.51 10.07 3.97
CA LEU A 555 10.00 8.75 3.64
C LEU A 555 10.58 8.29 2.29
N ILE A 556 11.42 7.25 2.32
CA ILE A 556 12.06 6.68 1.12
C ILE A 556 11.47 5.29 0.87
N GLY A 557 10.90 5.06 -0.32
CA GLY A 557 10.42 3.74 -0.73
C GLY A 557 11.39 3.02 -1.67
N PHE A 558 11.43 1.69 -1.63
CA PHE A 558 12.14 0.88 -2.62
C PHE A 558 11.17 0.12 -3.51
N THR A 559 11.54 -0.13 -4.76
CA THR A 559 10.73 -0.88 -5.72
C THR A 559 11.60 -1.78 -6.61
N THR A 560 11.02 -2.87 -7.12
CA THR A 560 11.69 -3.77 -8.08
C THR A 560 10.71 -4.36 -9.08
N TYR A 561 11.13 -4.46 -10.34
CA TYR A 561 10.30 -5.00 -11.42
C TYR A 561 10.26 -6.54 -11.40
N SER A 562 11.41 -7.20 -11.25
CA SER A 562 11.50 -8.66 -11.24
C SER A 562 12.73 -9.15 -10.45
N GLY A 563 12.87 -10.46 -10.27
CA GLY A 563 14.06 -10.99 -9.59
C GLY A 563 13.82 -12.25 -8.79
N THR A 564 14.53 -12.39 -7.68
CA THR A 564 14.26 -13.42 -6.68
C THR A 564 14.15 -12.82 -5.29
N VAL A 565 13.36 -13.43 -4.41
CA VAL A 565 13.09 -12.98 -3.04
C VAL A 565 13.15 -14.17 -2.09
N THR A 566 13.65 -13.98 -0.87
CA THR A 566 13.48 -14.95 0.22
C THR A 566 12.13 -14.74 0.88
N ALA A 567 11.25 -15.72 0.78
CA ALA A 567 9.92 -15.66 1.37
C ALA A 567 9.39 -17.07 1.68
N ALA A 568 8.42 -17.15 2.59
CA ALA A 568 7.69 -18.38 2.85
C ALA A 568 6.45 -18.52 1.94
N SER A 569 5.93 -19.74 1.82
CA SER A 569 4.67 -20.00 1.10
C SER A 569 3.42 -19.85 2.00
N GLU A 570 3.62 -19.99 3.31
CA GLU A 570 2.60 -19.85 4.35
C GLU A 570 3.26 -19.43 5.68
N TRP A 571 2.45 -19.02 6.65
CA TRP A 571 2.94 -18.53 7.94
C TRP A 571 3.66 -19.64 8.70
N GLY A 572 4.84 -19.35 9.26
CA GLY A 572 5.64 -20.32 10.01
C GLY A 572 6.43 -21.32 9.15
N ALA A 573 6.26 -21.33 7.83
CA ALA A 573 7.02 -22.21 6.96
C ALA A 573 8.48 -21.76 6.77
N LEU A 574 9.32 -22.68 6.30
CA LEU A 574 10.73 -22.43 6.02
C LEU A 574 10.92 -21.34 4.96
N ALA A 575 12.02 -20.59 5.09
CA ALA A 575 12.48 -19.64 4.08
C ALA A 575 12.74 -20.34 2.74
N GLN A 576 12.22 -19.79 1.66
CA GLN A 576 12.43 -20.29 0.29
C GLN A 576 12.94 -19.16 -0.60
N ARG A 577 13.85 -19.48 -1.52
CA ARG A 577 14.18 -18.59 -2.62
C ARG A 577 13.09 -18.71 -3.69
N LYS A 578 12.36 -17.62 -3.95
CA LYS A 578 11.21 -17.59 -4.86
C LYS A 578 11.46 -16.59 -5.99
N VAL A 579 10.93 -16.88 -7.18
CA VAL A 579 11.02 -15.97 -8.33
C VAL A 579 9.94 -14.89 -8.20
N VAL A 580 10.35 -13.63 -8.21
CA VAL A 580 9.45 -12.48 -8.30
C VAL A 580 9.01 -12.33 -9.75
N ARG A 581 7.70 -12.39 -10.00
CA ARG A 581 7.14 -12.23 -11.34
C ARG A 581 7.46 -10.82 -11.87
N PRO A 582 7.57 -10.61 -13.19
CA PRO A 582 7.53 -9.27 -13.76
C PRO A 582 6.34 -8.46 -13.22
N ALA A 583 6.54 -7.17 -13.01
CA ALA A 583 5.50 -6.31 -12.45
C ALA A 583 4.26 -6.26 -13.34
N LEU A 584 3.10 -6.04 -12.71
CA LEU A 584 1.83 -5.98 -13.41
C LEU A 584 1.66 -4.66 -14.17
N ASN A 585 0.97 -4.73 -15.30
CA ASN A 585 0.70 -3.52 -16.07
C ASN A 585 -0.14 -2.50 -15.30
N GLY A 586 0.25 -1.24 -15.41
CA GLY A 586 -0.25 -0.09 -14.67
C GLY A 586 0.29 0.01 -13.24
N SER A 587 1.39 -0.68 -12.91
CA SER A 587 2.05 -0.54 -11.61
C SER A 587 3.12 0.55 -11.58
N VAL A 588 3.55 0.93 -10.38
CA VAL A 588 4.70 1.82 -10.18
C VAL A 588 5.96 1.15 -10.70
N GLU A 589 6.13 -0.14 -10.44
CA GLU A 589 7.32 -0.89 -10.86
C GLU A 589 7.38 -1.04 -12.39
N GLU A 590 6.26 -1.19 -13.10
CA GLU A 590 6.26 -1.16 -14.58
C GLU A 590 6.65 0.23 -15.10
N LEU A 591 6.09 1.31 -14.54
CA LEU A 591 6.46 2.67 -14.94
C LEU A 591 7.97 2.92 -14.79
N LEU A 592 8.55 2.45 -13.70
CA LEU A 592 9.98 2.63 -13.42
C LEU A 592 10.86 1.70 -14.26
N HIS A 593 10.36 0.52 -14.65
CA HIS A 593 11.01 -0.35 -15.63
C HIS A 593 11.08 0.28 -17.02
N GLU A 594 10.01 0.96 -17.47
CA GLU A 594 9.94 1.64 -18.77
C GLU A 594 10.94 2.79 -18.94
N VAL A 595 11.55 3.26 -17.83
CA VAL A 595 12.64 4.25 -17.86
C VAL A 595 13.90 3.68 -18.52
N ASP A 596 14.03 2.36 -18.62
CA ASP A 596 15.18 1.65 -19.21
C ASP A 596 16.51 2.02 -18.53
N ARG A 597 16.45 2.21 -17.20
CA ARG A 597 17.62 2.42 -16.33
C ARG A 597 17.58 1.36 -15.22
N PRO A 598 18.68 0.63 -14.98
CA PRO A 598 18.65 -0.51 -14.08
C PRO A 598 18.41 -0.09 -12.63
N GLU A 599 19.03 1.00 -12.18
CA GLU A 599 19.10 1.39 -10.78
C GLU A 599 19.14 2.90 -10.64
N PHE A 600 18.09 3.49 -10.06
CA PHE A 600 17.97 4.94 -9.98
C PHE A 600 17.05 5.40 -8.84
N LEU A 601 17.23 6.67 -8.48
CA LEU A 601 16.40 7.43 -7.57
C LEU A 601 15.51 8.38 -8.37
N VAL A 602 14.24 8.49 -7.98
CA VAL A 602 13.33 9.56 -8.42
C VAL A 602 12.70 10.24 -7.20
N SER A 603 12.73 11.57 -7.18
CA SER A 603 12.13 12.35 -6.09
C SER A 603 11.63 13.72 -6.59
N PRO A 604 10.40 14.12 -6.23
CA PRO A 604 9.91 15.48 -6.41
C PRO A 604 10.71 16.55 -5.66
N LEU A 605 11.47 16.15 -4.62
CA LEU A 605 12.37 17.05 -3.87
C LEU A 605 13.57 17.46 -4.72
N ILE A 606 14.07 16.56 -5.58
CA ILE A 606 15.19 16.81 -6.48
C ILE A 606 14.71 17.48 -7.77
N SER A 607 13.63 16.95 -8.37
CA SER A 607 13.05 17.51 -9.59
C SER A 607 11.53 17.56 -9.48
N ARG A 608 10.98 18.78 -9.46
CA ARG A 608 9.53 19.00 -9.40
C ARG A 608 8.78 18.42 -10.59
N GLU A 609 9.45 18.21 -11.73
CA GLU A 609 8.84 17.57 -12.91
C GLU A 609 8.42 16.12 -12.64
N ALA A 610 9.09 15.43 -11.70
CA ALA A 610 8.75 14.06 -11.32
C ALA A 610 7.39 13.95 -10.59
N ALA A 611 6.86 15.04 -10.05
CA ALA A 611 5.59 15.02 -9.31
C ALA A 611 4.41 14.56 -10.18
N GLY A 612 4.31 15.05 -11.42
CA GLY A 612 3.19 14.72 -12.31
C GLY A 612 3.02 13.20 -12.55
N PRO A 613 4.06 12.50 -13.03
CA PRO A 613 4.06 11.04 -13.16
C PRO A 613 3.77 10.29 -11.87
N LEU A 614 4.29 10.77 -10.73
CA LEU A 614 4.18 10.11 -9.43
C LEU A 614 2.86 10.40 -8.68
N ASP A 615 2.09 11.42 -9.06
CA ASP A 615 0.78 11.73 -8.45
C ASP A 615 -0.36 10.86 -9.02
N THR A 616 -0.08 10.12 -10.09
CA THR A 616 -1.05 9.25 -10.76
C THR A 616 -1.25 7.96 -9.97
N VAL A 617 -2.50 7.58 -9.72
CA VAL A 617 -2.85 6.32 -9.05
C VAL A 617 -2.37 5.13 -9.88
N ARG A 618 -1.55 4.29 -9.28
CA ARG A 618 -1.00 3.06 -9.86
C ARG A 618 -1.10 1.91 -8.88
N LEU A 619 -0.90 0.68 -9.37
CA LEU A 619 -0.68 -0.46 -8.48
C LEU A 619 0.72 -0.34 -7.83
N GLY A 620 0.83 -0.53 -6.52
CA GLY A 620 2.10 -0.65 -5.82
C GLY A 620 2.28 -2.08 -5.30
N ARG A 621 3.46 -2.67 -5.51
CA ARG A 621 3.80 -4.02 -5.05
C ARG A 621 4.27 -3.99 -3.59
N ALA A 622 3.79 -4.95 -2.80
CA ALA A 622 4.23 -5.19 -1.44
C ALA A 622 4.34 -6.69 -1.17
N ILE A 623 5.57 -7.21 -1.09
CA ILE A 623 5.86 -8.61 -0.80
C ILE A 623 6.31 -8.75 0.66
N GLY A 624 5.38 -9.08 1.55
CA GLY A 624 5.73 -9.38 2.93
C GLY A 624 6.52 -10.69 3.09
N VAL A 625 6.45 -11.26 4.28
CA VAL A 625 7.17 -12.49 4.66
C VAL A 625 6.65 -13.74 3.94
N ILE A 626 5.41 -13.65 3.43
CA ILE A 626 4.76 -14.67 2.60
C ILE A 626 4.64 -14.12 1.18
N TYR A 627 5.08 -14.92 0.20
CA TYR A 627 4.91 -14.59 -1.21
C TYR A 627 4.20 -15.71 -1.96
N GLN A 628 3.11 -15.40 -2.66
CA GLN A 628 2.31 -16.37 -3.43
C GLN A 628 2.15 -15.87 -4.87
N PRO A 629 3.04 -16.28 -5.80
CA PRO A 629 3.03 -15.80 -7.18
C PRO A 629 1.71 -16.04 -7.94
N ALA A 630 0.98 -17.10 -7.57
CA ALA A 630 -0.28 -17.47 -8.20
C ALA A 630 -1.43 -16.47 -7.91
N THR A 631 -1.38 -15.80 -6.76
CA THR A 631 -2.42 -14.87 -6.27
C THR A 631 -1.90 -13.43 -6.15
N GLU A 632 -0.70 -13.13 -6.66
CA GLU A 632 0.05 -11.88 -6.45
C GLU A 632 -0.79 -10.60 -6.62
N ARG A 633 -1.61 -10.49 -7.67
CA ARG A 633 -2.50 -9.32 -7.87
C ARG A 633 -3.45 -9.07 -6.70
N GLN A 634 -3.93 -10.14 -6.06
CA GLN A 634 -4.91 -10.08 -4.97
C GLN A 634 -4.23 -9.88 -3.60
N SER A 635 -3.06 -10.48 -3.40
CA SER A 635 -2.40 -10.54 -2.09
C SER A 635 -1.24 -9.56 -1.89
N HIS A 636 -0.65 -9.05 -2.98
CA HIS A 636 0.62 -8.30 -2.95
C HIS A 636 0.57 -6.98 -3.73
N TYR A 637 -0.61 -6.55 -4.16
CA TYR A 637 -0.82 -5.29 -4.87
C TYR A 637 -2.01 -4.52 -4.31
N TYR A 638 -1.84 -3.21 -4.21
CA TYR A 638 -2.86 -2.26 -3.79
C TYR A 638 -2.66 -0.93 -4.54
N HIS A 639 -3.69 -0.10 -4.68
CA HIS A 639 -3.55 1.18 -5.35
C HIS A 639 -2.84 2.21 -4.46
N VAL A 640 -1.93 2.96 -5.06
CA VAL A 640 -1.11 3.99 -4.42
C VAL A 640 -0.93 5.20 -5.32
N ARG A 641 -0.70 6.35 -4.69
CA ARG A 641 -0.10 7.54 -5.32
C ARG A 641 1.35 7.64 -4.85
N PRO A 642 2.33 7.19 -5.64
CA PRO A 642 3.70 7.07 -5.17
C PRO A 642 4.30 8.40 -4.66
N GLY A 643 3.98 9.53 -5.30
CA GLY A 643 4.49 10.86 -4.92
C GLY A 643 3.89 11.44 -3.65
N GLU A 644 2.70 10.98 -3.25
CA GLU A 644 2.10 11.33 -1.96
C GLU A 644 2.50 10.32 -0.86
N GLN A 645 2.77 9.06 -1.25
CA GLN A 645 3.15 7.98 -0.34
C GLN A 645 4.59 8.11 0.17
N PHE A 646 5.53 8.51 -0.70
CA PHE A 646 6.94 8.66 -0.38
C PHE A 646 7.48 10.01 -0.90
N ASP A 647 8.48 10.55 -0.22
CA ASP A 647 9.19 11.75 -0.68
C ASP A 647 10.23 11.39 -1.76
N ALA A 648 10.69 10.14 -1.78
CA ALA A 648 11.62 9.62 -2.76
C ALA A 648 11.42 8.11 -2.98
N ILE A 649 11.71 7.64 -4.20
CA ILE A 649 11.64 6.22 -4.56
C ILE A 649 12.96 5.80 -5.19
N ILE A 650 13.55 4.74 -4.66
CA ILE A 650 14.70 4.06 -5.23
C ILE A 650 14.18 2.81 -5.97
N HIS A 651 14.53 2.70 -7.24
CA HIS A 651 14.17 1.58 -8.10
C HIS A 651 15.41 0.73 -8.39
N ILE A 652 15.26 -0.59 -8.24
CA ILE A 652 16.26 -1.59 -8.65
C ILE A 652 15.51 -2.59 -9.53
N ASP A 653 15.72 -2.52 -10.84
CA ASP A 653 14.91 -3.22 -11.84
C ASP A 653 14.90 -4.74 -11.62
N ARG A 654 16.07 -5.31 -11.33
CA ARG A 654 16.27 -6.74 -11.09
C ARG A 654 16.95 -6.98 -9.76
N THR A 655 16.31 -7.75 -8.89
CA THR A 655 16.79 -8.02 -7.54
C THR A 655 17.02 -9.50 -7.26
N THR A 656 17.70 -9.80 -6.15
CA THR A 656 18.04 -11.15 -5.75
C THR A 656 17.72 -11.45 -4.30
N ALA A 657 17.49 -12.75 -4.02
CA ALA A 657 17.01 -13.18 -2.72
C ALA A 657 18.06 -12.92 -1.61
N LEU A 658 17.58 -12.36 -0.49
CA LEU A 658 18.34 -12.12 0.72
C LEU A 658 18.79 -13.46 1.33
N GLU A 659 20.06 -13.57 1.69
CA GLU A 659 20.63 -14.82 2.19
C GLU A 659 20.43 -14.96 3.71
N PRO A 660 19.62 -15.92 4.18
CA PRO A 660 19.46 -16.16 5.62
C PRO A 660 20.75 -16.75 6.22
N LEU A 661 21.00 -16.51 7.51
CA LEU A 661 22.12 -17.15 8.21
C LEU A 661 21.90 -18.66 8.34
N GLU A 662 20.67 -19.10 8.53
CA GLU A 662 20.27 -20.51 8.48
C GLU A 662 19.90 -20.94 7.06
N LEU A 663 20.89 -21.38 6.28
CA LEU A 663 20.65 -22.00 4.98
C LEU A 663 19.97 -23.37 5.16
N ASN A 664 18.71 -23.48 4.75
CA ASN A 664 17.99 -24.76 4.73
C ASN A 664 18.09 -25.44 3.35
N SER A 665 17.90 -26.75 3.30
CA SER A 665 18.01 -27.54 2.07
C SER A 665 17.04 -27.12 0.96
N VAL A 666 15.87 -26.56 1.32
CA VAL A 666 14.87 -26.05 0.37
C VAL A 666 15.35 -24.75 -0.29
N TRP A 667 15.98 -23.87 0.48
CA TRP A 667 16.57 -22.63 -0.01
C TRP A 667 17.75 -22.90 -0.95
N VAL A 668 18.63 -23.85 -0.58
CA VAL A 668 19.77 -24.27 -1.40
C VAL A 668 19.31 -24.98 -2.67
N ALA A 669 18.33 -25.89 -2.62
CA ALA A 669 17.81 -26.59 -3.80
C ALA A 669 17.13 -25.66 -4.82
N ALA A 670 16.71 -24.47 -4.39
CA ALA A 670 16.18 -23.43 -5.27
C ALA A 670 17.28 -22.58 -5.93
N GLN A 671 18.57 -22.78 -5.60
CA GLN A 671 19.66 -22.41 -6.50
C GLN A 671 19.62 -23.40 -7.68
N THR A 672 19.47 -22.88 -8.90
CA THR A 672 19.64 -23.72 -10.09
C THR A 672 21.03 -24.35 -9.98
N PRO A 673 21.18 -25.69 -10.10
CA PRO A 673 22.50 -26.30 -10.08
C PRO A 673 23.34 -25.63 -11.17
N GLU A 674 24.54 -25.14 -10.82
CA GLU A 674 25.54 -24.77 -11.83
C GLU A 674 25.77 -25.98 -12.71
N THR A 675 25.11 -26.01 -13.85
CA THR A 675 25.20 -27.09 -14.83
C THR A 675 26.34 -26.77 -15.78
N TYR A 676 27.56 -26.56 -15.27
CA TYR A 676 28.81 -26.69 -16.03
C TYR A 676 30.00 -26.80 -15.07
N PRO A 677 30.73 -27.93 -15.01
CA PRO A 677 31.99 -27.98 -14.28
C PRO A 677 33.05 -27.21 -15.06
N THR A 678 33.51 -26.06 -14.54
CA THR A 678 34.79 -25.49 -14.94
C THR A 678 35.89 -26.26 -14.22
N GLY A 679 36.35 -27.33 -14.87
CA GLY A 679 37.38 -28.20 -14.34
C GLY A 679 37.75 -29.32 -15.29
N LEU A 680 38.35 -28.95 -16.43
CA LEU A 680 39.42 -29.68 -17.12
C LEU A 680 40.17 -28.72 -18.06
#